data_AF-A0A7K3LKC8-F1
#
_entry.id   AF-A0A7K3LKC8-F1
#
_cell.length_a   1.000
_cell.length_b   1.000
_cell.length_c   1.000
_cell.angle_alpha   90.00
_cell.angle_beta   90.00
_cell.angle_gamma   90.00
#
_symmetry.space_group_name_H-M   'P 1'
#
loop_
_entity.id
_entity.type
_entity.pdbx_description
1 polymer ?
#
loop_
_entity_poly.entity_id
_entity_poly.type
_entity_poly.pdbx_seq_one_letter_code
_entity_poly.pdbx_strand_id
1 'polypeptide(L)'
;MPCPEQQGLDPERAPRRRDTQQRTQQRTPEQQLLADHRLQRDQHPGGEQCLRQVGVGVVAEQLTGERQRDPDRGDHRHDHHDHHGPPDAATQRVPRESEIAPAQAGQPDGDRHRHRDPEYQPRTGYTEDVDTQLHHDQCRHGAHHDADITGSAHPTSRSWRAGLVVGTVFLWLAVTPSLLPRGPLFQGIVSGGAAALGYCIGVFFAWLARFMVSRNRRWPSPGRWFWLGLAVVFVVGSVVMLYWFSVWQDEIRSLMGVEHLSWTAYPVIIVVAIVVFTVLMLIGQGWAWLLTWLVRKLNTVAPPRISAIAGAVVVVLLTVFILNGVVAKYSMQWLNASFAAANDEVGATTGAPASTLRSGGPGSLVSWSSLGREGRITVDGGPTVEQLSAFNGAPAMEPIRAFVGLGSGDGLRANAQLAADELVRMGGLDRKVIAIGATTGSGWLNKATIDTIEYMYNGDTALVSMQYSYLPSWLSFLVDSERARQAGSALFEAVDARVQQVPEAQRPKVVVFGESLGSFGAEAAFGTVPTVAARTDGALFVGPTFNNTLWGDATAARDPGSPEWLPVYDDGRQVRFIADPSDLDRPDAPWTDTRVVYLQHASDPIAWWSPRLILNQPDWLREEHGRDVLGAVRWIPFVTFLQVSADMAVSVGVPDGHGHHYLSAIPYAWADILQPPGWTPEKTQELLPLLHRD
;
A
#
# COMPACT_ATOMS: atom_id res chain seq x y z
N MET A 1 30.90 70.85 -3.93
CA MET A 1 31.93 70.99 -4.99
C MET A 1 32.45 69.60 -5.33
N PRO A 2 32.45 69.14 -6.59
CA PRO A 2 31.52 69.48 -7.67
C PRO A 2 30.85 68.24 -8.34
N CYS A 3 29.75 68.51 -9.05
CA CYS A 3 29.20 67.77 -10.22
C CYS A 3 30.20 67.81 -11.41
N PRO A 4 30.01 67.22 -12.63
CA PRO A 4 28.75 67.10 -13.43
C PRO A 4 28.55 65.72 -14.13
N GLU A 5 27.41 65.28 -14.67
CA GLU A 5 26.38 65.84 -15.60
C GLU A 5 26.67 65.60 -17.10
N GLN A 6 25.64 65.08 -17.82
CA GLN A 6 25.26 65.17 -19.26
C GLN A 6 24.81 63.79 -19.82
N GLN A 7 23.54 63.48 -20.15
CA GLN A 7 22.45 64.07 -20.98
C GLN A 7 22.61 63.95 -22.52
N GLY A 8 21.56 63.42 -23.17
CA GLY A 8 21.14 63.67 -24.58
C GLY A 8 21.12 62.42 -25.48
N LEU A 9 20.00 61.73 -25.78
CA LEU A 9 18.79 62.02 -26.62
C LEU A 9 19.03 62.18 -28.15
N ASP A 10 18.66 61.13 -28.91
CA ASP A 10 17.94 61.01 -30.23
C ASP A 10 18.35 61.87 -31.47
N PRO A 11 17.83 61.68 -32.73
CA PRO A 11 17.06 60.61 -33.40
C PRO A 11 17.47 60.32 -34.90
N GLU A 12 16.71 59.41 -35.55
CA GLU A 12 16.27 59.40 -36.99
C GLU A 12 17.19 59.09 -38.21
N ARG A 13 16.67 58.18 -39.07
CA ARG A 13 16.70 58.07 -40.57
C ARG A 13 17.48 56.96 -41.29
N ALA A 14 16.70 56.16 -42.03
CA ALA A 14 17.00 55.10 -43.00
C ALA A 14 17.74 55.57 -44.27
N PRO A 15 18.17 54.66 -45.21
CA PRO A 15 17.28 54.38 -46.37
C PRO A 15 17.44 53.01 -47.12
N ARG A 16 16.34 52.61 -47.81
CA ARG A 16 16.24 52.00 -49.18
C ARG A 16 16.84 50.61 -49.47
N ARG A 17 16.37 49.80 -50.44
CA ARG A 17 15.14 49.53 -51.24
C ARG A 17 15.55 48.44 -52.26
N ARG A 18 14.72 47.41 -52.48
CA ARG A 18 14.39 46.69 -53.75
C ARG A 18 13.87 45.29 -53.40
N ASP A 19 12.56 45.06 -53.34
CA ASP A 19 11.62 44.78 -54.46
C ASP A 19 11.93 43.48 -55.23
N THR A 20 11.18 42.41 -54.91
CA THR A 20 10.37 41.72 -55.92
C THR A 20 9.12 41.13 -55.26
N GLN A 21 7.97 41.63 -55.67
CA GLN A 21 6.63 41.16 -55.31
C GLN A 21 6.27 39.88 -56.08
N GLN A 22 5.49 39.00 -55.46
CA GLN A 22 4.23 38.54 -56.05
C GLN A 22 3.22 38.14 -54.95
N ARG A 23 2.08 38.83 -54.95
CA ARG A 23 0.81 38.48 -54.25
C ARG A 23 0.35 37.09 -54.72
N THR A 24 -0.43 36.27 -54.02
CA THR A 24 -1.80 36.44 -53.49
C THR A 24 -2.16 35.04 -52.92
N GLN A 25 -2.65 34.81 -51.71
CA GLN A 25 -4.06 34.81 -51.27
C GLN A 25 -4.07 34.23 -49.84
N GLN A 26 -4.74 34.89 -48.89
CA GLN A 26 -5.04 34.35 -47.58
C GLN A 26 -6.11 33.24 -47.70
N ARG A 27 -5.86 32.06 -47.14
CA ARG A 27 -6.88 31.03 -46.92
C ARG A 27 -7.42 31.17 -45.50
N THR A 28 -8.73 31.02 -45.35
CA THR A 28 -9.44 31.00 -44.06
C THR A 28 -9.20 29.68 -43.29
N PRO A 29 -9.38 29.67 -41.95
CA PRO A 29 -9.02 28.53 -41.08
C PRO A 29 -9.71 27.20 -41.42
N GLU A 30 -10.89 27.23 -42.06
CA GLU A 30 -11.60 26.01 -42.47
C GLU A 30 -10.95 25.25 -43.65
N GLN A 31 -10.03 25.88 -44.41
CA GLN A 31 -9.33 25.21 -45.51
C GLN A 31 -8.01 24.52 -45.10
N GLN A 32 -7.56 24.70 -43.85
CA GLN A 32 -6.40 23.98 -43.29
C GLN A 32 -6.79 22.61 -42.68
N LEU A 33 -8.00 22.47 -42.12
CA LEU A 33 -8.47 21.19 -41.55
C LEU A 33 -8.72 20.09 -42.61
N LEU A 34 -9.00 20.46 -43.86
CA LEU A 34 -9.23 19.50 -44.95
C LEU A 34 -7.95 19.05 -45.68
N ALA A 35 -6.82 19.72 -45.44
CA ALA A 35 -5.52 19.36 -46.03
C ALA A 35 -4.76 18.32 -45.19
N ASP A 36 -4.89 18.36 -43.86
CA ASP A 36 -4.27 17.36 -42.97
C ASP A 36 -5.00 16.01 -43.01
N HIS A 37 -6.30 16.00 -43.33
CA HIS A 37 -7.07 14.76 -43.46
C HIS A 37 -6.75 13.93 -44.72
N ARG A 38 -5.93 14.45 -45.65
CA ARG A 38 -5.53 13.76 -46.89
C ARG A 38 -4.08 13.27 -46.92
N LEU A 39 -3.28 13.49 -45.88
CA LEU A 39 -1.89 13.03 -45.80
C LEU A 39 -1.67 11.82 -44.86
N GLN A 40 -2.72 11.27 -44.25
CA GLN A 40 -2.66 10.03 -43.45
C GLN A 40 -3.29 8.79 -44.12
N ARG A 41 -3.79 8.92 -45.36
CA ARG A 41 -4.16 7.79 -46.21
C ARG A 41 -3.06 7.58 -47.25
N ASP A 42 -2.00 6.88 -46.86
CA ASP A 42 -1.17 6.04 -47.75
C ASP A 42 0.05 5.59 -46.95
N GLN A 43 -0.12 4.58 -46.10
CA GLN A 43 0.95 3.67 -45.67
C GLN A 43 0.37 2.46 -44.92
N HIS A 44 -0.02 1.44 -45.67
CA HIS A 44 -0.01 0.03 -45.26
C HIS A 44 0.03 -0.79 -46.56
N PRO A 45 0.77 -1.93 -46.62
CA PRO A 45 0.22 -3.15 -46.03
C PRO A 45 1.21 -4.22 -45.53
N GLY A 46 0.69 -5.10 -44.68
CA GLY A 46 1.24 -6.43 -44.32
C GLY A 46 1.24 -6.62 -42.80
N GLY A 47 0.43 -7.45 -42.15
CA GLY A 47 -0.49 -8.49 -42.59
C GLY A 47 -0.31 -9.71 -41.70
N GLU A 48 -1.20 -9.90 -40.71
CA GLU A 48 -1.52 -11.22 -40.11
C GLU A 48 -2.87 -11.15 -39.35
N GLN A 49 -3.90 -11.71 -39.99
CA GLN A 49 -5.15 -12.21 -39.41
C GLN A 49 -4.86 -13.60 -38.79
N CYS A 50 -5.61 -14.24 -37.90
CA CYS A 50 -6.92 -14.08 -37.25
C CYS A 50 -6.97 -15.20 -36.18
N LEU A 51 -7.72 -15.03 -35.09
CA LEU A 51 -8.69 -16.05 -34.63
C LEU A 51 -9.59 -15.46 -33.53
N ARG A 52 -10.87 -15.39 -33.86
CA ARG A 52 -12.02 -15.10 -32.99
C ARG A 52 -12.33 -16.31 -32.11
N GLN A 53 -12.82 -16.08 -30.90
CA GLN A 53 -13.94 -16.87 -30.37
C GLN A 53 -14.83 -16.01 -29.46
N VAL A 54 -16.06 -15.81 -29.95
CA VAL A 54 -17.24 -15.34 -29.21
C VAL A 54 -17.97 -16.61 -28.74
N GLY A 55 -18.27 -16.70 -27.46
CA GLY A 55 -19.05 -17.79 -26.86
C GLY A 55 -20.24 -17.22 -26.09
N VAL A 56 -21.38 -17.18 -26.77
CA VAL A 56 -22.72 -16.99 -26.19
C VAL A 56 -23.11 -18.30 -25.49
N GLY A 57 -23.55 -18.21 -24.23
CA GLY A 57 -24.09 -19.33 -23.45
C GLY A 57 -25.35 -18.91 -22.73
N VAL A 58 -26.48 -19.16 -23.38
CA VAL A 58 -27.84 -19.13 -22.82
C VAL A 58 -28.03 -20.38 -21.95
N VAL A 59 -28.45 -20.22 -20.70
CA VAL A 59 -29.24 -21.22 -19.96
C VAL A 59 -30.33 -20.49 -19.19
N ALA A 60 -31.57 -20.89 -19.47
CA ALA A 60 -32.81 -20.39 -18.90
C ALA A 60 -33.22 -21.18 -17.64
N GLU A 61 -33.99 -20.48 -16.80
CA GLU A 61 -35.07 -20.95 -15.91
C GLU A 61 -34.80 -22.05 -14.87
N GLN A 62 -34.98 -21.68 -13.60
CA GLN A 62 -36.19 -22.13 -12.88
C GLN A 62 -36.53 -21.22 -11.69
N LEU A 63 -37.74 -20.67 -11.76
CA LEU A 63 -38.50 -20.02 -10.71
C LEU A 63 -38.94 -21.04 -9.66
N THR A 64 -38.78 -20.73 -8.39
CA THR A 64 -39.77 -21.05 -7.35
C THR A 64 -39.74 -19.96 -6.28
N GLY A 65 -40.75 -19.10 -6.32
CA GLY A 65 -41.17 -18.35 -5.14
C GLY A 65 -42.22 -19.13 -4.40
N GLU A 66 -42.25 -19.05 -3.08
CA GLU A 66 -43.49 -19.23 -2.34
C GLU A 66 -43.47 -18.46 -1.02
N ARG A 67 -44.54 -17.71 -0.81
CA ARG A 67 -44.84 -16.90 0.37
C ARG A 67 -45.45 -17.77 1.45
N GLN A 68 -45.11 -17.44 2.70
CA GLN A 68 -45.93 -17.44 3.93
C GLN A 68 -47.19 -18.33 3.98
N ARG A 69 -47.23 -19.20 5.00
CA ARG A 69 -48.28 -19.24 6.05
C ARG A 69 -47.92 -20.23 7.18
N ASP A 70 -47.88 -19.70 8.40
CA ASP A 70 -48.22 -20.39 9.66
C ASP A 70 -49.78 -20.46 9.74
N PRO A 71 -50.49 -21.27 10.56
CA PRO A 71 -50.04 -21.77 11.87
C PRO A 71 -50.53 -23.17 12.35
N ASP A 72 -49.88 -23.62 13.43
CA ASP A 72 -50.40 -24.35 14.60
C ASP A 72 -50.98 -25.78 14.54
N ARG A 73 -50.63 -26.51 15.62
CA ARG A 73 -51.25 -27.71 16.24
C ARG A 73 -51.10 -29.09 15.59
N GLY A 74 -50.42 -29.97 16.36
CA GLY A 74 -51.17 -30.98 17.10
C GLY A 74 -51.00 -32.45 16.69
N ASP A 75 -50.17 -33.14 17.46
CA ASP A 75 -50.53 -34.33 18.23
C ASP A 75 -50.52 -35.74 17.59
N HIS A 76 -49.88 -36.66 18.34
CA HIS A 76 -50.11 -38.13 18.44
C HIS A 76 -49.99 -39.00 17.18
N ARG A 77 -49.62 -40.29 17.18
CA ARG A 77 -49.07 -41.34 18.07
C ARG A 77 -49.10 -42.61 17.18
N HIS A 78 -48.14 -43.54 17.35
CA HIS A 78 -48.28 -45.01 17.20
C HIS A 78 -48.79 -45.58 15.84
N ASP A 79 -48.51 -46.79 15.37
CA ASP A 79 -47.75 -47.95 15.83
C ASP A 79 -47.61 -48.94 14.64
N HIS A 80 -46.57 -49.78 14.72
CA HIS A 80 -46.50 -51.21 14.40
C HIS A 80 -46.68 -51.84 13.00
N HIS A 81 -45.66 -52.68 12.70
CA HIS A 81 -45.69 -54.08 12.19
C HIS A 81 -46.14 -54.35 10.74
N ASP A 82 -45.59 -55.30 9.96
CA ASP A 82 -44.79 -56.49 10.27
C ASP A 82 -44.09 -57.14 9.05
N HIS A 83 -43.06 -57.95 9.36
CA HIS A 83 -42.57 -59.22 8.74
C HIS A 83 -42.19 -59.32 7.23
N HIS A 84 -41.01 -59.83 6.84
CA HIS A 84 -40.52 -61.22 6.98
C HIS A 84 -39.02 -61.31 6.57
N GLY A 85 -38.29 -62.28 7.15
CA GLY A 85 -36.83 -62.40 7.14
C GLY A 85 -36.16 -63.37 6.10
N PRO A 86 -35.04 -64.05 6.45
CA PRO A 86 -33.76 -64.13 5.69
C PRO A 86 -33.41 -65.61 5.32
N PRO A 87 -32.15 -66.16 5.21
CA PRO A 87 -30.75 -65.64 5.25
C PRO A 87 -29.69 -66.35 4.31
N ASP A 88 -28.39 -66.03 4.53
CA ASP A 88 -27.14 -66.83 4.32
C ASP A 88 -26.61 -67.16 2.89
N ALA A 89 -25.33 -67.43 2.59
CA ALA A 89 -23.99 -67.16 3.14
C ALA A 89 -22.94 -67.71 2.13
N ALA A 90 -21.76 -67.08 2.05
CA ALA A 90 -20.42 -67.66 1.87
C ALA A 90 -19.88 -68.28 0.53
N THR A 91 -18.71 -67.75 0.14
CA THR A 91 -17.44 -68.43 -0.31
C THR A 91 -17.17 -68.93 -1.75
N GLN A 92 -16.07 -68.38 -2.29
CA GLN A 92 -14.88 -69.05 -2.91
C GLN A 92 -14.81 -69.46 -4.40
N ARG A 93 -13.68 -69.03 -5.00
CA ARG A 93 -12.73 -69.71 -5.94
C ARG A 93 -12.70 -69.34 -7.44
N VAL A 94 -11.44 -69.20 -7.89
CA VAL A 94 -10.85 -69.08 -9.24
C VAL A 94 -10.86 -70.44 -9.96
N PRO A 95 -10.76 -70.53 -11.30
CA PRO A 95 -9.46 -70.85 -11.96
C PRO A 95 -9.21 -70.17 -13.35
N ARG A 96 -7.95 -70.33 -13.83
CA ARG A 96 -7.36 -69.96 -15.15
C ARG A 96 -7.48 -71.11 -16.18
N GLU A 97 -7.35 -70.80 -17.49
CA GLU A 97 -6.43 -71.38 -18.53
C GLU A 97 -6.87 -71.01 -19.98
N SER A 98 -6.04 -70.36 -20.82
CA SER A 98 -5.22 -70.83 -21.99
C SER A 98 -6.03 -71.01 -23.31
N GLU A 99 -5.66 -70.49 -24.50
CA GLU A 99 -4.64 -70.96 -25.47
C GLU A 99 -4.71 -70.12 -26.80
N ILE A 100 -3.57 -69.74 -27.43
CA ILE A 100 -3.03 -70.14 -28.77
C ILE A 100 -3.12 -69.11 -29.94
N ALA A 101 -2.00 -69.01 -30.68
CA ALA A 101 -1.64 -68.17 -31.86
C ALA A 101 -2.05 -68.84 -33.22
N PRO A 102 -1.51 -68.60 -34.48
CA PRO A 102 -0.25 -67.94 -34.92
C PRO A 102 -0.18 -67.24 -36.33
N ALA A 103 1.03 -66.71 -36.65
CA ALA A 103 1.88 -66.90 -37.87
C ALA A 103 2.05 -65.87 -39.02
N GLN A 104 3.33 -65.85 -39.51
CA GLN A 104 3.94 -65.50 -40.83
C GLN A 104 4.59 -64.11 -41.03
N ALA A 105 5.75 -63.90 -41.69
CA ALA A 105 6.87 -64.72 -42.24
C ALA A 105 7.98 -63.76 -42.78
N GLY A 106 9.25 -64.20 -42.93
CA GLY A 106 10.26 -63.54 -43.82
C GLY A 106 11.76 -63.66 -43.50
N GLN A 107 12.37 -64.79 -43.93
CA GLN A 107 13.79 -65.22 -44.17
C GLN A 107 14.82 -64.22 -44.85
N PRO A 108 16.11 -64.60 -45.17
CA PRO A 108 17.19 -65.27 -44.40
C PRO A 108 18.67 -64.85 -44.83
N ASP A 109 19.64 -65.72 -44.51
CA ASP A 109 21.05 -65.91 -44.97
C ASP A 109 22.18 -65.14 -44.23
N GLY A 110 23.35 -65.71 -43.88
CA GLY A 110 23.95 -67.02 -44.12
C GLY A 110 25.50 -66.92 -44.07
N ASP A 111 26.18 -68.03 -43.71
CA ASP A 111 27.64 -68.32 -43.77
C ASP A 111 28.61 -67.86 -42.65
N ARG A 112 29.73 -68.56 -42.38
CA ARG A 112 30.07 -69.97 -42.07
C ARG A 112 31.56 -70.02 -41.67
N HIS A 113 31.87 -70.76 -40.59
CA HIS A 113 33.07 -71.61 -40.32
C HIS A 113 34.55 -71.11 -40.23
N ARG A 114 35.12 -71.34 -39.02
CA ARG A 114 36.31 -72.15 -38.59
C ARG A 114 37.71 -71.90 -39.22
N HIS A 115 38.75 -71.73 -38.37
CA HIS A 115 39.70 -72.80 -37.94
C HIS A 115 40.92 -72.34 -37.08
N ARG A 116 41.26 -73.19 -36.08
CA ARG A 116 42.59 -73.67 -35.57
C ARG A 116 43.49 -72.85 -34.60
N ASP A 117 43.72 -73.47 -33.42
CA ASP A 117 44.83 -73.34 -32.42
C ASP A 117 46.18 -73.95 -32.94
N PRO A 118 47.30 -74.16 -32.17
CA PRO A 118 47.61 -73.93 -30.73
C PRO A 118 49.09 -73.51 -30.37
N GLU A 119 49.40 -73.55 -29.06
CA GLU A 119 50.71 -73.83 -28.38
C GLU A 119 51.63 -72.68 -27.88
N TYR A 120 51.77 -72.57 -26.53
CA TYR A 120 53.05 -72.64 -25.79
C TYR A 120 52.85 -72.77 -24.25
N GLN A 121 53.59 -73.69 -23.62
CA GLN A 121 53.76 -73.96 -22.16
C GLN A 121 55.23 -74.44 -21.95
N PRO A 122 55.77 -74.71 -20.73
CA PRO A 122 55.90 -73.96 -19.46
C PRO A 122 57.34 -74.09 -18.86
N ARG A 123 57.61 -73.61 -17.61
CA ARG A 123 58.69 -74.10 -16.66
C ARG A 123 58.58 -73.37 -15.29
N THR A 124 58.13 -74.00 -14.18
CA THR A 124 58.85 -74.65 -13.03
C THR A 124 59.83 -73.74 -12.25
N GLY A 125 59.87 -73.63 -10.90
CA GLY A 125 59.22 -74.32 -9.77
C GLY A 125 59.67 -73.81 -8.37
N TYR A 126 59.30 -74.57 -7.30
CA TYR A 126 59.65 -74.51 -5.84
C TYR A 126 59.01 -73.38 -4.99
N THR A 127 58.59 -73.50 -3.71
CA THR A 127 58.06 -74.52 -2.74
C THR A 127 57.68 -73.74 -1.46
N GLU A 128 56.80 -74.31 -0.63
CA GLU A 128 56.57 -74.04 0.82
C GLU A 128 55.72 -72.83 1.27
N ASP A 129 54.47 -73.17 1.63
CA ASP A 129 53.88 -73.17 2.98
C ASP A 129 53.58 -71.88 3.78
N VAL A 130 52.30 -71.82 4.17
CA VAL A 130 51.65 -71.15 5.32
C VAL A 130 51.67 -69.61 5.36
N ASP A 131 50.56 -68.98 4.97
CA ASP A 131 49.69 -68.34 5.96
C ASP A 131 48.29 -67.98 5.42
N THR A 132 47.38 -68.00 6.37
CA THR A 132 45.94 -67.82 6.33
C THR A 132 45.54 -66.39 5.90
N GLN A 133 44.32 -66.26 5.36
CA GLN A 133 43.59 -65.01 5.08
C GLN A 133 44.00 -64.20 3.84
N LEU A 134 43.33 -64.45 2.70
CA LEU A 134 43.01 -63.43 1.70
C LEU A 134 42.15 -64.05 0.58
N HIS A 135 40.86 -64.30 0.84
CA HIS A 135 39.87 -64.50 -0.24
C HIS A 135 38.45 -64.19 0.27
N HIS A 136 38.25 -62.95 0.74
CA HIS A 136 36.92 -62.34 0.92
C HIS A 136 37.00 -60.81 0.87
N ASP A 137 37.68 -60.26 -0.14
CA ASP A 137 37.68 -58.81 -0.39
C ASP A 137 37.68 -58.54 -1.90
N GLN A 138 36.58 -58.87 -2.57
CA GLN A 138 36.25 -58.32 -3.90
C GLN A 138 34.76 -58.51 -4.25
N CYS A 139 33.88 -58.20 -3.32
CA CYS A 139 32.44 -57.95 -3.57
C CYS A 139 31.90 -56.97 -2.52
N ARG A 140 32.59 -55.83 -2.37
CA ARG A 140 32.12 -54.70 -1.55
C ARG A 140 32.68 -53.37 -2.09
N HIS A 141 32.61 -53.20 -3.41
CA HIS A 141 32.85 -51.92 -4.07
C HIS A 141 31.59 -51.56 -4.83
N GLY A 142 30.67 -50.87 -4.15
CA GLY A 142 29.42 -50.43 -4.76
C GLY A 142 28.28 -50.15 -3.77
N ALA A 143 28.55 -49.57 -2.59
CA ALA A 143 27.47 -49.16 -1.67
C ALA A 143 27.86 -48.13 -0.58
N HIS A 144 28.92 -47.33 -0.74
CA HIS A 144 29.29 -46.32 0.27
C HIS A 144 29.78 -44.98 -0.33
N HIS A 145 29.16 -44.54 -1.43
CA HIS A 145 29.43 -43.20 -2.00
C HIS A 145 28.23 -42.25 -2.10
N ASP A 146 27.06 -42.63 -1.58
CA ASP A 146 25.87 -41.75 -1.60
C ASP A 146 25.21 -41.56 -0.23
N ALA A 147 26.02 -41.32 0.81
CA ALA A 147 25.50 -41.01 2.14
C ALA A 147 26.37 -39.99 2.88
N ASP A 148 26.51 -38.79 2.32
CA ASP A 148 26.87 -37.61 3.13
C ASP A 148 26.34 -36.27 2.56
N ILE A 149 25.25 -36.32 1.80
CA ILE A 149 24.54 -35.11 1.30
C ILE A 149 23.37 -34.72 2.22
N THR A 150 23.00 -35.57 3.18
CA THR A 150 21.98 -35.25 4.19
C THR A 150 22.63 -34.75 5.47
N GLY A 151 23.30 -33.60 5.36
CA GLY A 151 23.64 -32.78 6.52
C GLY A 151 22.35 -32.42 7.23
N SER A 152 22.17 -32.98 8.43
CA SER A 152 21.12 -32.64 9.37
C SER A 152 20.80 -31.13 9.36
N ALA A 153 19.52 -30.79 9.29
CA ALA A 153 19.00 -29.44 9.43
C ALA A 153 19.15 -28.93 10.88
N HIS A 154 20.30 -29.16 11.51
CA HIS A 154 20.77 -28.29 12.58
C HIS A 154 21.44 -27.10 11.91
N PRO A 155 21.18 -25.85 12.34
CA PRO A 155 21.98 -24.72 11.91
C PRO A 155 23.44 -25.04 12.25
N THR A 156 24.18 -25.44 11.22
CA THR A 156 25.59 -25.82 11.30
C THR A 156 26.33 -24.74 12.09
N SER A 157 27.09 -25.15 13.12
CA SER A 157 27.58 -24.38 14.28
C SER A 157 28.40 -23.10 14.03
N ARG A 158 28.42 -22.58 12.79
CA ARG A 158 29.24 -21.45 12.34
C ARG A 158 28.54 -20.51 11.34
N SER A 159 27.28 -20.69 10.93
CA SER A 159 26.57 -19.71 10.07
C SER A 159 26.05 -18.50 10.85
N TRP A 160 25.74 -18.68 12.14
CA TRP A 160 25.37 -17.60 13.08
C TRP A 160 26.40 -16.46 13.13
N ARG A 161 27.66 -16.76 12.84
CA ARG A 161 28.78 -15.81 12.78
C ARG A 161 28.61 -14.76 11.69
N ALA A 162 28.22 -15.20 10.48
CA ALA A 162 27.91 -14.30 9.38
C ALA A 162 26.62 -13.52 9.67
N GLY A 163 25.65 -14.19 10.30
CA GLY A 163 24.44 -13.54 10.82
C GLY A 163 24.78 -12.38 11.77
N LEU A 164 25.66 -12.58 12.76
CA LEU A 164 26.03 -11.51 13.69
C LEU A 164 26.70 -10.32 12.99
N VAL A 165 27.60 -10.57 12.03
CA VAL A 165 28.26 -9.49 11.28
C VAL A 165 27.23 -8.66 10.51
N VAL A 166 26.36 -9.32 9.74
CA VAL A 166 25.35 -8.61 8.93
C VAL A 166 24.28 -7.96 9.84
N GLY A 167 23.90 -8.61 10.93
CA GLY A 167 22.98 -8.07 11.93
C GLY A 167 23.54 -6.82 12.60
N THR A 168 24.84 -6.77 12.94
CA THR A 168 25.51 -5.56 13.44
C THR A 168 25.50 -4.44 12.40
N VAL A 169 25.77 -4.74 11.14
CA VAL A 169 25.72 -3.72 10.07
C VAL A 169 24.31 -3.14 9.96
N PHE A 170 23.27 -3.99 9.97
CA PHE A 170 21.89 -3.53 9.93
C PHE A 170 21.48 -2.74 11.19
N LEU A 171 22.00 -3.09 12.37
CA LEU A 171 21.81 -2.31 13.59
C LEU A 171 22.35 -0.88 13.43
N TRP A 172 23.53 -0.73 12.84
CA TRP A 172 24.12 0.57 12.55
C TRP A 172 23.36 1.33 11.46
N LEU A 173 22.94 0.65 10.40
CA LEU A 173 22.12 1.26 9.36
C LEU A 173 20.75 1.71 9.91
N ALA A 174 20.18 1.03 10.90
CA ALA A 174 18.89 1.39 11.48
C ALA A 174 18.90 2.73 12.23
N VAL A 175 20.06 3.19 12.70
CA VAL A 175 20.22 4.47 13.41
C VAL A 175 20.62 5.62 12.49
N THR A 176 20.65 5.42 11.17
CA THR A 176 20.72 6.54 10.21
C THR A 176 19.43 7.37 10.25
N PRO A 177 19.47 8.63 9.79
CA PRO A 177 18.28 9.47 9.73
C PRO A 177 17.22 8.88 8.81
N SER A 178 15.97 9.19 9.13
CA SER A 178 14.75 8.85 8.37
C SER A 178 13.93 10.13 8.17
N LEU A 179 12.68 10.02 7.73
CA LEU A 179 11.80 11.15 7.48
C LEU A 179 11.41 11.92 8.74
N LEU A 180 11.17 11.23 9.85
CA LEU A 180 10.66 11.85 11.09
C LEU A 180 11.54 11.59 12.32
N PRO A 181 11.55 12.51 13.31
CA PRO A 181 12.16 12.27 14.62
C PRO A 181 11.41 11.14 15.35
N ARG A 182 12.14 10.11 15.80
CA ARG A 182 11.54 8.97 16.51
C ARG A 182 11.78 9.06 18.00
N GLY A 183 10.74 8.72 18.77
CA GLY A 183 10.87 8.45 20.20
C GLY A 183 11.70 7.18 20.48
N PRO A 184 12.15 6.98 21.72
CA PRO A 184 13.05 5.88 22.08
C PRO A 184 12.45 4.48 21.83
N LEU A 185 11.13 4.33 22.00
CA LEU A 185 10.44 3.04 21.77
C LEU A 185 10.51 2.63 20.30
N PHE A 186 10.08 3.50 19.38
CA PHE A 186 10.06 3.21 17.94
C PHE A 186 11.47 3.03 17.38
N GLN A 187 12.44 3.84 17.81
CA GLN A 187 13.83 3.65 17.39
C GLN A 187 14.38 2.30 17.85
N GLY A 188 14.05 1.85 19.07
CA GLY A 188 14.42 0.53 19.56
C GLY A 188 13.81 -0.60 18.72
N ILE A 189 12.53 -0.49 18.36
CA ILE A 189 11.83 -1.45 17.50
C ILE A 189 12.51 -1.56 16.13
N VAL A 190 12.77 -0.44 15.46
CA VAL A 190 13.45 -0.42 14.14
C VAL A 190 14.84 -1.03 14.25
N SER A 191 15.60 -0.68 15.28
CA SER A 191 16.96 -1.17 15.50
C SER A 191 17.00 -2.69 15.73
N GLY A 192 16.11 -3.21 16.59
CA GLY A 192 15.98 -4.64 16.84
C GLY A 192 15.47 -5.42 15.62
N GLY A 193 14.49 -4.87 14.91
CA GLY A 193 13.92 -5.45 13.69
C GLY A 193 14.93 -5.53 12.54
N ALA A 194 15.66 -4.44 12.29
CA ALA A 194 16.72 -4.39 11.29
C ALA A 194 17.86 -5.37 11.64
N ALA A 195 18.31 -5.40 12.89
CA ALA A 195 19.35 -6.35 13.33
C ALA A 195 18.90 -7.81 13.14
N ALA A 196 17.64 -8.12 13.44
CA ALA A 196 17.06 -9.46 13.25
C ALA A 196 17.01 -9.83 11.75
N LEU A 197 16.57 -8.90 10.90
CA LEU A 197 16.52 -9.09 9.45
C LEU A 197 17.93 -9.30 8.87
N GLY A 198 18.87 -8.43 9.23
CA GLY A 198 20.27 -8.55 8.84
C GLY A 198 20.89 -9.87 9.30
N TYR A 199 20.58 -10.33 10.52
CA TYR A 199 21.01 -11.63 11.00
C TYR A 199 20.47 -12.78 10.13
N CYS A 200 19.18 -12.78 9.81
CA CYS A 200 18.56 -13.79 8.95
C CYS A 200 19.18 -13.79 7.55
N ILE A 201 19.39 -12.62 6.95
CA ILE A 201 20.06 -12.46 5.65
C ILE A 201 21.48 -13.03 5.70
N GLY A 202 22.26 -12.68 6.73
CA GLY A 202 23.62 -13.17 6.89
C GLY A 202 23.70 -14.69 7.08
N VAL A 203 22.78 -15.28 7.85
CA VAL A 203 22.68 -16.74 8.00
C VAL A 203 22.30 -17.40 6.68
N PHE A 204 21.31 -16.85 5.97
CA PHE A 204 20.84 -17.38 4.68
C PHE A 204 21.96 -17.40 3.64
N PHE A 205 22.66 -16.29 3.43
CA PHE A 205 23.75 -16.24 2.45
C PHE A 205 24.95 -17.09 2.87
N ALA A 206 25.25 -17.21 4.17
CA ALA A 206 26.30 -18.12 4.63
C ALA A 206 25.92 -19.60 4.43
N TRP A 207 24.65 -19.93 4.58
CA TRP A 207 24.13 -21.26 4.25
C TRP A 207 24.18 -21.50 2.73
N LEU A 208 23.71 -20.56 1.91
CA LEU A 208 23.69 -20.65 0.45
C LEU A 208 25.11 -20.80 -0.12
N ALA A 209 26.07 -20.01 0.37
CA ALA A 209 27.47 -20.11 -0.03
C ALA A 209 28.06 -21.49 0.29
N ARG A 210 27.70 -22.09 1.43
CA ARG A 210 28.11 -23.47 1.76
C ARG A 210 27.42 -24.50 0.90
N PHE A 211 26.15 -24.29 0.57
CA PHE A 211 25.39 -25.18 -0.29
C PHE A 211 25.97 -25.21 -1.72
N MET A 212 26.34 -24.06 -2.27
CA MET A 212 26.92 -23.97 -3.62
C MET A 212 28.37 -24.47 -3.69
N VAL A 213 29.14 -24.37 -2.60
CA VAL A 213 30.55 -24.77 -2.58
C VAL A 213 30.69 -26.18 -2.00
N SER A 214 30.77 -27.19 -2.88
CA SER A 214 31.11 -28.56 -2.49
C SER A 214 32.58 -28.66 -2.07
N ARG A 215 32.84 -28.53 -0.77
CA ARG A 215 34.19 -28.66 -0.21
C ARG A 215 34.31 -29.89 0.68
N ASN A 216 35.23 -30.79 0.33
CA ASN A 216 35.60 -31.95 1.15
C ASN A 216 36.34 -31.58 2.45
N ARG A 217 36.85 -30.35 2.57
CA ARG A 217 37.50 -29.84 3.80
C ARG A 217 36.59 -28.86 4.53
N ARG A 218 36.46 -29.06 5.84
CA ARG A 218 35.74 -28.14 6.74
C ARG A 218 36.32 -26.74 6.65
N TRP A 219 35.47 -25.72 6.63
CA TRP A 219 35.90 -24.33 6.66
C TRP A 219 36.70 -24.05 7.95
N PRO A 220 37.91 -23.48 7.85
CA PRO A 220 38.68 -23.10 9.04
C PRO A 220 37.86 -22.10 9.86
N SER A 221 37.79 -22.33 11.17
CA SER A 221 37.20 -21.34 12.07
C SER A 221 38.15 -20.17 12.23
N PRO A 222 37.67 -18.91 12.08
CA PRO A 222 38.46 -17.75 12.48
C PRO A 222 38.97 -17.93 13.91
N GLY A 223 40.25 -17.66 14.13
CA GLY A 223 40.90 -17.78 15.45
C GLY A 223 40.35 -16.75 16.45
N ARG A 224 40.69 -16.91 17.74
CA ARG A 224 40.23 -16.03 18.82
C ARG A 224 40.50 -14.54 18.57
N TRP A 225 41.61 -14.21 17.91
CA TRP A 225 42.01 -12.84 17.61
C TRP A 225 41.10 -12.16 16.59
N PHE A 226 40.54 -12.92 15.65
CA PHE A 226 39.53 -12.39 14.73
C PHE A 226 38.26 -11.97 15.47
N TRP A 227 37.81 -12.79 16.42
CA TRP A 227 36.63 -12.49 17.24
C TRP A 227 36.85 -11.35 18.22
N LEU A 228 38.04 -11.27 18.81
CA LEU A 228 38.43 -10.13 19.62
C LEU A 228 38.46 -8.84 18.78
N GLY A 229 39.05 -8.88 17.59
CA GLY A 229 39.04 -7.77 16.65
C GLY A 229 37.62 -7.35 16.27
N LEU A 230 36.73 -8.30 15.96
CA LEU A 230 35.34 -8.02 15.64
C LEU A 230 34.57 -7.42 16.83
N ALA A 231 34.84 -7.88 18.07
CA ALA A 231 34.25 -7.30 19.27
C ALA A 231 34.71 -5.85 19.48
N VAL A 232 35.99 -5.56 19.25
CA VAL A 232 36.51 -4.18 19.29
C VAL A 232 35.85 -3.32 18.22
N VAL A 233 35.74 -3.82 16.99
CA VAL A 233 35.04 -3.13 15.89
C VAL A 233 33.57 -2.88 16.24
N PHE A 234 32.90 -3.85 16.85
CA PHE A 234 31.51 -3.70 17.30
C PHE A 234 31.38 -2.57 18.33
N VAL A 235 32.23 -2.56 19.36
CA VAL A 235 32.17 -1.55 20.43
C VAL A 235 32.48 -0.15 19.87
N VAL A 236 33.59 0.00 19.15
CA VAL A 236 34.00 1.28 18.58
C VAL A 236 32.98 1.78 17.55
N GLY A 237 32.55 0.91 16.64
CA GLY A 237 31.55 1.24 15.63
C GLY A 237 30.21 1.65 16.24
N SER A 238 29.76 0.96 17.30
CA SER A 238 28.51 1.32 17.98
C SER A 238 28.61 2.67 18.71
N VAL A 239 29.76 2.99 19.32
CA VAL A 239 29.98 4.32 19.92
C VAL A 239 29.95 5.42 18.85
N VAL A 240 30.64 5.21 17.72
CA VAL A 240 30.63 6.15 16.59
C VAL A 240 29.22 6.34 16.03
N MET A 241 28.48 5.25 15.84
CA MET A 241 27.12 5.30 15.33
C MET A 241 26.13 5.94 16.31
N LEU A 242 26.30 5.73 17.62
CA LEU A 242 25.49 6.41 18.64
C LEU A 242 25.76 7.92 18.68
N TYR A 243 27.01 8.33 18.48
CA TYR A 243 27.36 9.74 18.35
C TYR A 243 26.68 10.37 17.12
N TRP A 244 26.81 9.76 15.94
CA TRP A 244 26.15 10.25 14.72
C TRP A 244 24.63 10.20 14.82
N PHE A 245 24.07 9.16 15.44
CA PHE A 245 22.65 9.09 15.74
C PHE A 245 22.20 10.29 16.58
N SER A 246 22.93 10.67 17.63
CA SER A 246 22.63 11.88 18.41
C SER A 246 22.63 13.12 17.53
N VAL A 247 23.68 13.31 16.71
CA VAL A 247 23.80 14.47 15.81
C VAL A 247 22.61 14.55 14.84
N TRP A 248 22.30 13.47 14.13
CA TRP A 248 21.18 13.43 13.20
C TRP A 248 19.83 13.58 13.89
N GLN A 249 19.67 13.04 15.10
CA GLN A 249 18.46 13.21 15.89
C GLN A 249 18.28 14.64 16.39
N ASP A 250 19.36 15.37 16.66
CA ASP A 250 19.31 16.77 17.05
C ASP A 250 19.04 17.67 15.84
N GLU A 251 19.67 17.37 14.69
CA GLU A 251 19.44 18.07 13.42
C GLU A 251 17.98 17.97 12.96
N ILE A 252 17.41 16.76 12.89
CA ILE A 252 16.01 16.58 12.44
C ILE A 252 15.01 17.21 13.39
N ARG A 253 15.29 17.17 14.69
CA ARG A 253 14.41 17.77 15.71
C ARG A 253 14.48 19.28 15.69
N SER A 254 15.66 19.85 15.50
CA SER A 254 15.84 21.28 15.29
C SER A 254 15.14 21.75 14.01
N LEU A 255 15.26 20.97 12.93
CA LEU A 255 14.60 21.25 11.65
C LEU A 255 13.07 21.25 11.76
N MET A 256 12.49 20.35 12.57
CA MET A 256 11.04 20.29 12.80
C MET A 256 10.56 21.10 14.02
N GLY A 257 11.44 21.80 14.73
CA GLY A 257 11.09 22.58 15.91
C GLY A 257 10.57 21.76 17.10
N VAL A 258 11.01 20.50 17.27
CA VAL A 258 10.60 19.62 18.38
C VAL A 258 11.73 19.43 19.41
N GLU A 259 11.36 18.97 20.61
CA GLU A 259 12.31 18.79 21.71
C GLU A 259 13.35 17.69 21.44
N HIS A 260 14.61 18.00 21.79
CA HIS A 260 15.77 17.12 21.72
C HIS A 260 15.64 15.88 22.61
N LEU A 261 16.30 14.77 22.24
CA LEU A 261 16.27 13.56 23.06
C LEU A 261 16.98 13.77 24.39
N SER A 262 16.30 13.39 25.47
CA SER A 262 16.96 13.25 26.77
C SER A 262 17.97 12.10 26.74
N TRP A 263 19.01 12.19 27.58
CA TRP A 263 19.98 11.10 27.73
C TRP A 263 19.32 9.78 28.17
N THR A 264 18.15 9.84 28.83
CA THR A 264 17.38 8.67 29.27
C THR A 264 16.79 7.89 28.09
N ALA A 265 16.69 8.47 26.89
CA ALA A 265 16.20 7.80 25.70
C ALA A 265 17.14 6.68 25.23
N TYR A 266 18.46 6.88 25.30
CA TYR A 266 19.44 5.93 24.75
C TYR A 266 19.41 4.55 25.43
N PRO A 267 19.39 4.44 26.78
CA PRO A 267 19.22 3.15 27.44
C PRO A 267 17.91 2.44 27.05
N VAL A 268 16.80 3.20 26.90
CA VAL A 268 15.50 2.64 26.51
C VAL A 268 15.57 2.06 25.10
N ILE A 269 16.17 2.78 24.14
CA ILE A 269 16.39 2.31 22.77
C ILE A 269 17.14 0.97 22.77
N ILE A 270 18.24 0.88 23.53
CA ILE A 270 19.06 -0.33 23.62
C ILE A 270 18.26 -1.51 24.18
N VAL A 271 17.55 -1.31 25.30
CA VAL A 271 16.75 -2.37 25.93
C VAL A 271 15.65 -2.86 25.00
N VAL A 272 14.90 -1.94 24.39
CA VAL A 272 13.83 -2.30 23.45
C VAL A 272 14.39 -3.02 22.22
N ALA A 273 15.52 -2.57 21.67
CA ALA A 273 16.17 -3.24 20.54
C ALA A 273 16.57 -4.68 20.88
N ILE A 274 17.13 -4.93 22.07
CA ILE A 274 17.48 -6.27 22.54
C ILE A 274 16.23 -7.14 22.70
N VAL A 275 15.16 -6.62 23.30
CA VAL A 275 13.90 -7.35 23.49
C VAL A 275 13.30 -7.73 22.14
N VAL A 276 13.15 -6.76 21.22
CA VAL A 276 12.58 -6.98 19.89
C VAL A 276 13.42 -7.97 19.08
N PHE A 277 14.74 -7.79 19.06
CA PHE A 277 15.66 -8.73 18.40
C PHE A 277 15.48 -10.14 18.96
N THR A 278 15.46 -10.29 20.28
CA THR A 278 15.33 -11.59 20.95
C THR A 278 14.00 -12.25 20.62
N VAL A 279 12.89 -11.52 20.70
CA VAL A 279 11.55 -12.02 20.37
C VAL A 279 11.49 -12.49 18.91
N LEU A 280 11.97 -11.68 17.97
CA LEU A 280 11.99 -12.04 16.54
C LEU A 280 12.86 -13.28 16.28
N MET A 281 14.02 -13.40 16.95
CA MET A 281 14.86 -14.58 16.86
C MET A 281 14.20 -15.83 17.45
N LEU A 282 13.50 -15.72 18.58
CA LEU A 282 12.76 -16.84 19.18
C LEU A 282 11.63 -17.31 18.26
N ILE A 283 10.90 -16.39 17.62
CA ILE A 283 9.88 -16.71 16.61
C ILE A 283 10.52 -17.45 15.43
N GLY A 284 11.60 -16.91 14.86
CA GLY A 284 12.32 -17.54 13.75
C GLY A 284 12.89 -18.93 14.11
N GLN A 285 13.41 -19.09 15.33
CA GLN A 285 13.87 -20.39 15.85
C GLN A 285 12.71 -21.36 16.06
N GLY A 286 11.54 -20.89 16.50
CA GLY A 286 10.33 -21.69 16.60
C GLY A 286 9.90 -22.27 15.24
N TRP A 287 9.92 -21.44 14.20
CA TRP A 287 9.66 -21.89 12.82
C TRP A 287 10.68 -22.88 12.29
N ALA A 288 11.98 -22.62 12.53
CA ALA A 288 13.03 -23.55 12.16
C ALA A 288 12.88 -24.89 12.91
N TRP A 289 12.55 -24.86 14.19
CA TRP A 289 12.28 -26.05 14.98
C TRP A 289 11.09 -26.83 14.43
N LEU A 290 9.97 -26.16 14.13
CA LEU A 290 8.78 -26.77 13.54
C LEU A 290 9.10 -27.43 12.20
N LEU A 291 9.84 -26.76 11.31
CA LEU A 291 10.30 -27.33 10.05
C LEU A 291 11.13 -28.60 10.28
N THR A 292 12.14 -28.54 11.16
CA THR A 292 13.00 -29.70 11.41
C THR A 292 12.25 -30.86 12.06
N TRP A 293 11.25 -30.57 12.89
CA TRP A 293 10.38 -31.57 13.49
C TRP A 293 9.48 -32.24 12.44
N LEU A 294 8.85 -31.45 11.56
CA LEU A 294 8.05 -31.94 10.44
C LEU A 294 8.88 -32.81 9.50
N VAL A 295 10.06 -32.35 9.09
CA VAL A 295 10.97 -33.11 8.23
C VAL A 295 11.39 -34.42 8.90
N ARG A 296 11.72 -34.41 10.20
CA ARG A 296 12.07 -35.64 10.94
C ARG A 296 10.91 -36.63 11.02
N LYS A 297 9.68 -36.14 11.17
CA LYS A 297 8.49 -36.99 11.16
C LYS A 297 8.17 -37.52 9.76
N LEU A 298 8.29 -36.70 8.72
CA LEU A 298 8.06 -37.15 7.34
C LEU A 298 9.14 -38.13 6.87
N ASN A 299 10.38 -38.02 7.37
CA ASN A 299 11.47 -38.95 7.09
C ASN A 299 11.18 -40.39 7.54
N THR A 300 10.20 -40.62 8.42
CA THR A 300 9.81 -41.99 8.78
C THR A 300 8.96 -42.66 7.69
N VAL A 301 8.44 -41.89 6.73
CA VAL A 301 7.54 -42.38 5.67
C VAL A 301 8.06 -42.08 4.26
N ALA A 302 8.82 -40.99 4.08
CA ALA A 302 9.30 -40.52 2.78
C ALA A 302 10.82 -40.24 2.75
N PRO A 303 11.46 -40.30 1.57
CA PRO A 303 12.88 -39.96 1.41
C PRO A 303 13.22 -38.53 1.87
N PRO A 304 14.44 -38.29 2.40
CA PRO A 304 14.83 -37.01 3.02
C PRO A 304 14.59 -35.75 2.17
N ARG A 305 14.76 -35.85 0.85
CA ARG A 305 14.56 -34.72 -0.08
C ARG A 305 13.08 -34.36 -0.23
N ILE A 306 12.22 -35.36 -0.32
CA ILE A 306 10.77 -35.18 -0.44
C ILE A 306 10.22 -34.63 0.88
N SER A 307 10.68 -35.17 2.01
CA SER A 307 10.31 -34.69 3.35
C SER A 307 10.74 -33.25 3.61
N ALA A 308 11.93 -32.84 3.14
CA ALA A 308 12.40 -31.46 3.25
C ALA A 308 11.50 -30.49 2.47
N ILE A 309 11.18 -30.81 1.21
CA ILE A 309 10.31 -30.00 0.37
C ILE A 309 8.90 -29.97 0.94
N ALA A 310 8.32 -31.12 1.29
CA ALA A 310 6.98 -31.21 1.85
C ALA A 310 6.86 -30.48 3.20
N GLY A 311 7.85 -30.64 4.08
CA GLY A 311 7.91 -29.90 5.35
C GLY A 311 8.00 -28.39 5.14
N ALA A 312 8.83 -27.93 4.17
CA ALA A 312 8.92 -26.51 3.83
C ALA A 312 7.59 -25.98 3.26
N VAL A 313 6.95 -26.73 2.35
CA VAL A 313 5.63 -26.38 1.80
C VAL A 313 4.59 -26.28 2.91
N VAL A 314 4.54 -27.24 3.84
CA VAL A 314 3.61 -27.19 4.99
C VAL A 314 3.87 -25.97 5.85
N VAL A 315 5.14 -25.65 6.15
CA VAL A 315 5.49 -24.46 6.94
C VAL A 315 5.11 -23.17 6.21
N VAL A 316 5.34 -23.09 4.90
CA VAL A 316 4.94 -21.94 4.08
C VAL A 316 3.42 -21.81 4.05
N LEU A 317 2.68 -22.89 3.78
CA LEU A 317 1.23 -22.90 3.79
C LEU A 317 0.67 -22.54 5.16
N LEU A 318 1.26 -23.05 6.24
CA LEU A 318 0.90 -22.69 7.61
C LEU A 318 1.18 -21.22 7.88
N THR A 319 2.31 -20.69 7.41
CA THR A 319 2.65 -19.26 7.55
C THR A 319 1.62 -18.42 6.81
N VAL A 320 1.32 -18.75 5.54
CA VAL A 320 0.29 -18.07 4.73
C VAL A 320 -1.08 -18.19 5.37
N PHE A 321 -1.46 -19.36 5.88
CA PHE A 321 -2.75 -19.58 6.53
C PHE A 321 -2.85 -18.85 7.87
N ILE A 322 -1.78 -18.80 8.66
CA ILE A 322 -1.76 -18.02 9.90
C ILE A 322 -1.86 -16.53 9.55
N LEU A 323 -1.07 -16.03 8.60
CA LEU A 323 -1.11 -14.61 8.20
C LEU A 323 -2.47 -14.21 7.60
N ASN A 324 -2.99 -14.99 6.64
CA ASN A 324 -4.21 -14.65 5.89
C ASN A 324 -5.51 -15.15 6.55
N GLY A 325 -5.47 -16.28 7.24
CA GLY A 325 -6.65 -17.00 7.72
C GLY A 325 -6.92 -16.80 9.21
N VAL A 326 -5.89 -16.82 10.05
CA VAL A 326 -6.07 -16.74 11.52
C VAL A 326 -5.81 -15.33 12.04
N VAL A 327 -4.66 -14.74 11.71
CA VAL A 327 -4.29 -13.38 12.12
C VAL A 327 -5.23 -12.39 11.45
N ALA A 328 -5.33 -12.37 10.12
CA ALA A 328 -6.24 -11.44 9.47
C ALA A 328 -7.70 -11.64 9.92
N LYS A 329 -8.26 -12.86 9.92
CA LYS A 329 -9.68 -13.04 10.25
C LYS A 329 -10.00 -12.80 11.73
N TYR A 330 -9.23 -13.36 12.68
CA TYR A 330 -9.54 -13.23 14.11
C TYR A 330 -9.05 -11.91 14.69
N SER A 331 -7.88 -11.40 14.27
CA SER A 331 -7.47 -10.05 14.67
C SER A 331 -8.41 -9.02 14.08
N MET A 332 -8.88 -9.14 12.84
CA MET A 332 -9.85 -8.20 12.29
C MET A 332 -11.24 -8.35 12.90
N GLN A 333 -11.70 -9.55 13.27
CA GLN A 333 -12.97 -9.71 13.99
C GLN A 333 -12.90 -9.12 15.40
N TRP A 334 -11.78 -9.32 16.12
CA TRP A 334 -11.57 -8.73 17.44
C TRP A 334 -11.38 -7.20 17.35
N LEU A 335 -10.56 -6.72 16.43
CA LEU A 335 -10.36 -5.28 16.18
C LEU A 335 -11.66 -4.63 15.71
N ASN A 336 -12.41 -5.23 14.78
CA ASN A 336 -13.71 -4.71 14.37
C ASN A 336 -14.71 -4.72 15.53
N ALA A 337 -14.71 -5.73 16.41
CA ALA A 337 -15.60 -5.75 17.57
C ALA A 337 -15.21 -4.68 18.61
N SER A 338 -13.91 -4.51 18.88
CA SER A 338 -13.40 -3.48 19.79
C SER A 338 -13.56 -2.07 19.22
N PHE A 339 -13.35 -1.87 17.92
CA PHE A 339 -13.57 -0.58 17.27
C PHE A 339 -15.04 -0.30 16.99
N ALA A 340 -15.88 -1.31 16.77
CA ALA A 340 -17.34 -1.13 16.74
C ALA A 340 -17.83 -0.67 18.13
N ALA A 341 -17.35 -1.31 19.21
CA ALA A 341 -17.63 -0.84 20.56
C ALA A 341 -17.11 0.59 20.79
N ALA A 342 -15.90 0.92 20.32
CA ALA A 342 -15.35 2.29 20.38
C ALA A 342 -16.11 3.31 19.52
N ASN A 343 -16.67 2.86 18.40
CA ASN A 343 -17.53 3.62 17.49
C ASN A 343 -18.90 3.90 18.10
N ASP A 344 -19.36 3.02 18.99
CA ASP A 344 -20.56 3.23 19.79
C ASP A 344 -20.26 4.05 21.06
N GLU A 345 -19.00 4.07 21.55
CA GLU A 345 -18.60 4.60 22.86
C GLU A 345 -18.50 6.13 23.01
N VAL A 346 -18.66 6.95 21.97
CA VAL A 346 -18.82 8.39 22.21
C VAL A 346 -20.23 8.68 22.71
N GLY A 347 -20.29 8.74 24.05
CA GLY A 347 -21.04 9.69 24.87
C GLY A 347 -22.54 9.50 24.86
N ALA A 348 -23.06 8.81 25.88
CA ALA A 348 -24.46 8.86 26.29
C ALA A 348 -24.93 10.27 26.75
N THR A 349 -24.27 11.36 26.32
CA THR A 349 -24.46 12.73 26.80
C THR A 349 -24.74 13.78 25.72
N THR A 350 -24.49 13.52 24.44
CA THR A 350 -24.91 14.43 23.33
C THR A 350 -26.17 13.86 22.68
N GLY A 351 -27.32 14.47 22.97
CA GLY A 351 -28.58 14.15 22.31
C GLY A 351 -28.50 14.42 20.80
N ALA A 352 -29.44 13.85 20.03
CA ALA A 352 -29.54 14.13 18.61
C ALA A 352 -29.67 15.65 18.36
N PRO A 353 -29.09 16.17 17.26
CA PRO A 353 -29.18 17.59 16.94
C PRO A 353 -30.65 18.00 16.77
N ALA A 354 -30.99 19.19 17.27
CA ALA A 354 -32.34 19.73 17.14
C ALA A 354 -32.63 20.28 15.72
N SER A 355 -31.57 20.52 14.93
CA SER A 355 -31.67 21.06 13.57
C SER A 355 -32.12 20.01 12.56
N THR A 356 -32.96 20.42 11.60
CA THR A 356 -33.37 19.60 10.46
C THR A 356 -32.29 19.51 9.37
N LEU A 357 -31.24 20.34 9.47
CA LEU A 357 -30.11 20.47 8.53
C LEU A 357 -28.89 19.62 8.92
N ARG A 358 -29.05 18.75 9.92
CA ARG A 358 -28.02 17.85 10.44
C ARG A 358 -28.55 16.41 10.47
N SER A 359 -27.79 15.45 9.96
CA SER A 359 -28.19 14.03 9.99
C SER A 359 -28.44 13.52 11.41
N GLY A 360 -29.41 12.63 11.58
CA GLY A 360 -29.88 12.18 12.89
C GLY A 360 -30.81 13.15 13.64
N GLY A 361 -31.02 14.37 13.12
CA GLY A 361 -32.01 15.32 13.62
C GLY A 361 -33.45 15.04 13.16
N PRO A 362 -34.40 15.95 13.45
CA PRO A 362 -35.81 15.75 13.10
C PRO A 362 -36.03 15.54 11.60
N GLY A 363 -36.72 14.45 11.25
CA GLY A 363 -37.02 14.08 9.86
C GLY A 363 -35.87 13.44 9.08
N SER A 364 -34.72 13.18 9.71
CA SER A 364 -33.59 12.49 9.08
C SER A 364 -33.93 11.06 8.65
N LEU A 365 -33.36 10.63 7.52
CA LEU A 365 -33.47 9.26 7.03
C LEU A 365 -32.61 8.26 7.82
N VAL A 366 -31.70 8.76 8.67
CA VAL A 366 -30.80 7.97 9.51
C VAL A 366 -30.97 8.34 10.98
N SER A 367 -30.80 7.38 11.88
CA SER A 367 -30.84 7.67 13.31
C SER A 367 -29.50 8.27 13.76
N TRP A 368 -29.54 9.13 14.78
CA TRP A 368 -28.34 9.66 15.44
C TRP A 368 -27.35 8.57 15.89
N SER A 369 -27.88 7.46 16.40
CA SER A 369 -27.07 6.31 16.82
C SER A 369 -26.36 5.62 15.65
N SER A 370 -26.99 5.58 14.46
CA SER A 370 -26.46 4.89 13.30
C SER A 370 -25.27 5.59 12.63
N LEU A 371 -25.01 6.86 12.95
CA LEU A 371 -23.93 7.64 12.33
C LEU A 371 -22.51 7.15 12.72
N GLY A 372 -22.40 6.37 13.79
CA GLY A 372 -21.11 6.06 14.40
C GLY A 372 -20.47 7.28 15.07
N ARG A 373 -19.33 7.06 15.74
CA ARG A 373 -18.64 8.08 16.53
C ARG A 373 -18.21 9.27 15.67
N GLU A 374 -17.46 9.00 14.60
CA GLU A 374 -16.88 10.06 13.76
C GLU A 374 -17.95 10.81 12.98
N GLY A 375 -19.01 10.11 12.56
CA GLY A 375 -20.19 10.74 11.97
C GLY A 375 -20.88 11.70 12.93
N ARG A 376 -21.09 11.30 14.19
CA ARG A 376 -21.66 12.19 15.22
C ARG A 376 -20.76 13.41 15.49
N ILE A 377 -19.45 13.22 15.61
CA ILE A 377 -18.49 14.32 15.81
C ILE A 377 -18.53 15.30 14.63
N THR A 378 -18.60 14.79 13.40
CA THR A 378 -18.67 15.60 12.19
C THR A 378 -19.98 16.38 12.11
N VAL A 379 -21.11 15.73 12.41
CA VAL A 379 -22.44 16.33 12.29
C VAL A 379 -22.75 17.34 13.41
N ASP A 380 -22.37 17.05 14.65
CA ASP A 380 -22.60 17.96 15.80
C ASP A 380 -21.58 19.10 15.85
N GLY A 381 -20.41 18.92 15.23
CA GLY A 381 -19.35 19.92 15.20
C GLY A 381 -19.56 21.05 14.19
N GLY A 382 -18.53 21.90 14.11
CA GLY A 382 -18.43 23.00 13.16
C GLY A 382 -18.75 24.38 13.75
N PRO A 383 -18.49 25.45 12.98
CA PRO A 383 -18.83 26.80 13.36
C PRO A 383 -20.35 27.02 13.46
N THR A 384 -20.77 27.79 14.48
CA THR A 384 -22.17 28.20 14.63
C THR A 384 -22.53 29.36 13.71
N VAL A 385 -23.82 29.58 13.50
CA VAL A 385 -24.32 30.73 12.72
C VAL A 385 -23.81 32.06 13.29
N GLU A 386 -23.68 32.18 14.61
CA GLU A 386 -23.13 33.36 15.28
C GLU A 386 -21.65 33.55 14.98
N GLN A 387 -20.85 32.48 15.02
CA GLN A 387 -19.42 32.53 14.70
C GLN A 387 -19.19 32.90 13.22
N LEU A 388 -19.95 32.29 12.32
CA LEU A 388 -19.91 32.60 10.88
C LEU A 388 -20.32 34.07 10.63
N SER A 389 -21.43 34.50 11.23
CA SER A 389 -21.93 35.87 11.06
C SER A 389 -20.96 36.91 11.63
N ALA A 390 -20.34 36.62 12.78
CA ALA A 390 -19.36 37.49 13.40
C ALA A 390 -18.08 37.61 12.54
N PHE A 391 -17.59 36.49 12.00
CA PHE A 391 -16.40 36.46 11.16
C PHE A 391 -16.62 37.20 9.83
N ASN A 392 -17.76 36.97 9.17
CA ASN A 392 -18.02 37.56 7.86
C ASN A 392 -18.70 38.94 7.89
N GLY A 393 -19.20 39.38 9.06
CA GLY A 393 -19.92 40.64 9.19
C GLY A 393 -21.27 40.68 8.47
N ALA A 394 -21.84 39.51 8.15
CA ALA A 394 -23.11 39.37 7.44
C ALA A 394 -23.91 38.17 7.97
N PRO A 395 -25.25 38.18 7.94
CA PRO A 395 -26.06 37.05 8.42
C PRO A 395 -25.67 35.74 7.73
N ALA A 396 -25.30 34.74 8.53
CA ALA A 396 -24.91 33.42 8.04
C ALA A 396 -26.11 32.47 7.93
N MET A 397 -25.94 31.43 7.11
CA MET A 397 -26.83 30.28 7.08
C MET A 397 -26.26 29.16 7.96
N GLU A 398 -27.12 28.31 8.51
CA GLU A 398 -26.63 27.09 9.16
C GLU A 398 -26.10 26.13 8.08
N PRO A 399 -24.83 25.65 8.20
CA PRO A 399 -24.29 24.66 7.26
C PRO A 399 -25.05 23.34 7.31
N ILE A 400 -25.23 22.70 6.14
CA ILE A 400 -25.78 21.35 6.06
C ILE A 400 -24.65 20.34 6.25
N ARG A 401 -24.85 19.35 7.13
CA ARG A 401 -23.93 18.21 7.28
C ARG A 401 -24.68 16.89 7.17
N ALA A 402 -24.63 16.29 5.98
CA ALA A 402 -25.16 14.97 5.68
C ALA A 402 -24.10 13.90 5.93
N PHE A 403 -24.41 12.94 6.79
CA PHE A 403 -23.52 11.82 7.07
C PHE A 403 -24.33 10.53 7.22
N VAL A 404 -23.80 9.44 6.69
CA VAL A 404 -24.37 8.10 6.84
C VAL A 404 -23.34 7.15 7.44
N GLY A 405 -23.65 6.57 8.59
CA GLY A 405 -22.76 5.63 9.25
C GLY A 405 -22.89 4.20 8.73
N LEU A 406 -22.10 3.30 9.32
CA LEU A 406 -22.19 1.88 9.01
C LEU A 406 -23.53 1.29 9.45
N GLY A 407 -24.15 0.51 8.56
CA GLY A 407 -25.39 -0.21 8.86
C GLY A 407 -26.68 0.61 8.78
N SER A 408 -26.64 1.87 8.31
CA SER A 408 -27.85 2.65 8.04
C SER A 408 -28.67 2.11 6.86
N GLY A 409 -28.05 1.42 5.92
CA GLY A 409 -28.70 0.73 4.79
C GLY A 409 -28.10 -0.63 4.50
N ASP A 410 -28.65 -1.33 3.50
CA ASP A 410 -28.30 -2.73 3.13
C ASP A 410 -26.98 -2.83 2.33
N GLY A 411 -25.94 -2.14 2.80
CA GLY A 411 -24.60 -2.17 2.24
C GLY A 411 -24.11 -0.83 1.69
N LEU A 412 -22.87 -0.82 1.22
CA LEU A 412 -22.11 0.38 0.87
C LEU A 412 -22.81 1.25 -0.19
N ARG A 413 -23.33 0.66 -1.28
CA ARG A 413 -24.03 1.44 -2.32
C ARG A 413 -25.38 1.99 -1.84
N ALA A 414 -26.07 1.26 -0.97
CA ALA A 414 -27.32 1.72 -0.37
C ALA A 414 -27.05 2.90 0.57
N ASN A 415 -25.98 2.83 1.37
CA ASN A 415 -25.53 3.94 2.22
C ASN A 415 -25.17 5.19 1.40
N ALA A 416 -24.50 5.03 0.25
CA ALA A 416 -24.19 6.15 -0.63
C ALA A 416 -25.45 6.84 -1.20
N GLN A 417 -26.46 6.05 -1.62
CA GLN A 417 -27.74 6.60 -2.06
C GLN A 417 -28.48 7.29 -0.91
N LEU A 418 -28.48 6.67 0.27
CA LEU A 418 -29.07 7.25 1.47
C LEU A 418 -28.41 8.58 1.85
N ALA A 419 -27.09 8.70 1.70
CA ALA A 419 -26.36 9.95 1.96
C ALA A 419 -26.75 11.05 0.97
N ALA A 420 -26.90 10.70 -0.31
CA ALA A 420 -27.38 11.63 -1.34
C ALA A 420 -28.85 12.04 -1.10
N ASP A 421 -29.72 11.11 -0.72
CA ASP A 421 -31.13 11.41 -0.42
C ASP A 421 -31.26 12.29 0.83
N GLU A 422 -30.43 12.03 1.85
CA GLU A 422 -30.36 12.83 3.08
C GLU A 422 -29.84 14.25 2.80
N LEU A 423 -28.84 14.40 1.93
CA LEU A 423 -28.38 15.71 1.43
C LEU A 423 -29.51 16.47 0.72
N VAL A 424 -30.24 15.82 -0.19
CA VAL A 424 -31.37 16.44 -0.92
C VAL A 424 -32.48 16.85 0.04
N ARG A 425 -32.84 15.97 1.01
CA ARG A 425 -33.85 16.26 2.03
C ARG A 425 -33.57 17.55 2.79
N MET A 426 -32.30 17.83 3.07
CA MET A 426 -31.88 19.02 3.82
C MET A 426 -31.77 20.28 2.96
N GLY A 427 -32.08 20.20 1.66
CA GLY A 427 -31.94 21.33 0.72
C GLY A 427 -30.49 21.54 0.27
N GLY A 428 -29.68 20.48 0.25
CA GLY A 428 -28.27 20.57 -0.14
C GLY A 428 -28.06 21.06 -1.59
N LEU A 429 -29.02 20.76 -2.48
CA LEU A 429 -28.99 21.22 -3.88
C LEU A 429 -29.23 22.73 -4.03
N ASP A 430 -29.77 23.38 -3.01
CA ASP A 430 -30.06 24.83 -3.01
C ASP A 430 -28.90 25.67 -2.45
N ARG A 431 -27.81 25.02 -1.98
CA ARG A 431 -26.63 25.70 -1.43
C ARG A 431 -25.69 26.17 -2.52
N LYS A 432 -24.78 27.09 -2.21
CA LYS A 432 -23.73 27.51 -3.17
C LYS A 432 -22.69 26.43 -3.44
N VAL A 433 -22.36 25.62 -2.43
CA VAL A 433 -21.31 24.60 -2.52
C VAL A 433 -21.78 23.29 -1.89
N ILE A 434 -21.64 22.20 -2.62
CA ILE A 434 -21.69 20.83 -2.10
C ILE A 434 -20.24 20.32 -1.98
N ALA A 435 -19.85 19.94 -0.77
CA ALA A 435 -18.56 19.33 -0.48
C ALA A 435 -18.74 17.84 -0.23
N ILE A 436 -18.23 17.01 -1.15
CA ILE A 436 -18.25 15.55 -1.04
C ILE A 436 -16.94 15.11 -0.38
N GLY A 437 -17.02 14.74 0.89
CA GLY A 437 -15.86 14.31 1.68
C GLY A 437 -15.75 12.80 1.69
N ALA A 438 -14.65 12.25 1.17
CA ALA A 438 -14.35 10.83 1.35
C ALA A 438 -13.65 10.63 2.70
N THR A 439 -14.24 9.78 3.54
CA THR A 439 -13.71 9.52 4.88
C THR A 439 -12.52 8.57 4.86
N THR A 440 -11.79 8.51 5.96
CA THR A 440 -11.01 7.31 6.29
C THR A 440 -11.92 6.18 6.80
N GLY A 441 -11.38 4.99 7.09
CA GLY A 441 -12.13 3.80 7.46
C GLY A 441 -13.26 4.07 8.46
N SER A 442 -12.89 4.56 9.64
CA SER A 442 -13.77 4.88 10.77
C SER A 442 -14.80 5.97 10.50
N GLY A 443 -14.80 6.63 9.35
CA GLY A 443 -15.68 7.74 9.03
C GLY A 443 -15.10 9.12 9.35
N TRP A 444 -13.82 9.19 9.75
CA TRP A 444 -13.16 10.45 10.10
C TRP A 444 -12.89 11.33 8.87
N LEU A 445 -13.08 12.63 9.05
CA LEU A 445 -12.77 13.72 8.13
C LEU A 445 -11.98 14.80 8.87
N ASN A 446 -11.07 15.48 8.18
CA ASN A 446 -10.40 16.65 8.72
C ASN A 446 -11.38 17.82 8.83
N LYS A 447 -11.64 18.30 10.06
CA LYS A 447 -12.57 19.40 10.31
C LYS A 447 -12.12 20.71 9.70
N ALA A 448 -10.81 20.99 9.69
CA ALA A 448 -10.27 22.21 9.09
C ALA A 448 -10.65 22.32 7.60
N THR A 449 -10.70 21.19 6.88
CA THR A 449 -11.12 21.14 5.48
C THR A 449 -12.58 21.52 5.29
N ILE A 450 -13.46 21.12 6.22
CA ILE A 450 -14.90 21.39 6.17
C ILE A 450 -15.16 22.83 6.60
N ASP A 451 -14.69 23.19 7.79
CA ASP A 451 -14.94 24.47 8.44
C ASP A 451 -14.42 25.63 7.58
N THR A 452 -13.29 25.44 6.88
CA THR A 452 -12.77 26.43 5.93
C THR A 452 -13.82 26.83 4.88
N ILE A 453 -14.46 25.86 4.24
CA ILE A 453 -15.47 26.13 3.20
C ILE A 453 -16.69 26.81 3.83
N GLU A 454 -17.09 26.37 5.02
CA GLU A 454 -18.21 26.97 5.76
C GLU A 454 -17.95 28.45 6.11
N TYR A 455 -16.75 28.81 6.55
CA TYR A 455 -16.35 30.20 6.75
C TYR A 455 -16.29 31.00 5.44
N MET A 456 -15.75 30.42 4.36
CA MET A 456 -15.64 31.06 3.04
C MET A 456 -16.98 31.41 2.42
N TYR A 457 -17.98 30.56 2.62
CA TYR A 457 -19.33 30.71 2.05
C TYR A 457 -20.37 31.16 3.07
N ASN A 458 -19.96 31.58 4.27
CA ASN A 458 -20.83 32.04 5.34
C ASN A 458 -21.95 31.05 5.70
N GLY A 459 -21.60 29.76 5.68
CA GLY A 459 -22.49 28.62 5.94
C GLY A 459 -23.44 28.24 4.81
N ASP A 460 -23.36 28.90 3.64
CA ASP A 460 -24.09 28.52 2.43
C ASP A 460 -23.44 27.30 1.73
N THR A 461 -23.36 26.20 2.48
CA THR A 461 -22.64 24.97 2.11
C THR A 461 -23.43 23.73 2.52
N ALA A 462 -23.15 22.63 1.84
CA ALA A 462 -23.62 21.31 2.22
C ALA A 462 -22.50 20.27 2.13
N LEU A 463 -22.11 19.71 3.27
CA LEU A 463 -21.24 18.56 3.37
C LEU A 463 -22.05 17.28 3.17
N VAL A 464 -21.50 16.33 2.41
CA VAL A 464 -22.01 14.96 2.33
C VAL A 464 -20.88 13.94 2.45
N SER A 465 -21.08 12.93 3.29
CA SER A 465 -20.09 11.88 3.53
C SER A 465 -20.71 10.58 4.06
N MET A 466 -19.92 9.51 4.12
CA MET A 466 -20.35 8.25 4.70
C MET A 466 -19.19 7.41 5.26
N GLN A 467 -19.49 6.63 6.30
CA GLN A 467 -18.58 5.64 6.90
C GLN A 467 -18.62 4.32 6.12
N TYR A 468 -17.46 3.65 5.96
CA TYR A 468 -17.37 2.35 5.26
C TYR A 468 -16.59 1.25 5.99
N SER A 469 -15.91 1.56 7.12
CA SER A 469 -15.24 0.56 7.95
C SER A 469 -15.22 0.97 9.44
N TYR A 470 -15.01 0.03 10.35
CA TYR A 470 -14.81 0.36 11.78
C TYR A 470 -13.33 0.66 12.08
N LEU A 471 -12.42 0.33 11.16
CA LEU A 471 -10.99 0.37 11.41
C LEU A 471 -10.44 1.81 11.36
N PRO A 472 -9.47 2.15 12.24
CA PRO A 472 -8.74 3.41 12.16
C PRO A 472 -7.91 3.49 10.87
N SER A 473 -7.65 4.72 10.42
CA SER A 473 -7.08 5.06 9.10
C SER A 473 -5.81 4.29 8.72
N TRP A 474 -4.80 4.22 9.61
CA TRP A 474 -3.54 3.51 9.35
C TRP A 474 -3.72 2.00 9.14
N LEU A 475 -4.73 1.42 9.78
CA LEU A 475 -5.02 0.00 9.66
C LEU A 475 -5.85 -0.27 8.40
N SER A 476 -6.85 0.56 8.11
CA SER A 476 -7.62 0.49 6.85
C SER A 476 -6.73 0.66 5.62
N PHE A 477 -5.69 1.49 5.70
CA PHE A 477 -4.71 1.67 4.64
C PHE A 477 -4.04 0.35 4.23
N LEU A 478 -3.77 -0.55 5.18
CA LEU A 478 -3.09 -1.82 4.93
C LEU A 478 -4.01 -2.92 4.40
N VAL A 479 -5.33 -2.85 4.66
CA VAL A 479 -6.23 -4.01 4.47
C VAL A 479 -7.54 -3.73 3.74
N ASP A 480 -7.98 -2.47 3.61
CA ASP A 480 -9.33 -2.10 3.18
C ASP A 480 -9.34 -1.10 2.00
N SER A 481 -8.24 -0.95 1.26
CA SER A 481 -8.13 0.01 0.14
C SER A 481 -9.26 -0.18 -0.87
N GLU A 482 -9.58 -1.40 -1.28
CA GLU A 482 -10.66 -1.66 -2.25
C GLU A 482 -12.04 -1.21 -1.74
N ARG A 483 -12.31 -1.31 -0.42
CA ARG A 483 -13.56 -0.79 0.16
C ARG A 483 -13.60 0.73 0.14
N ALA A 484 -12.48 1.40 0.45
CA ALA A 484 -12.37 2.85 0.36
C ALA A 484 -12.64 3.35 -1.07
N ARG A 485 -12.09 2.65 -2.07
CA ARG A 485 -12.31 2.93 -3.50
C ARG A 485 -13.79 2.82 -3.87
N GLN A 486 -14.44 1.72 -3.48
CA GLN A 486 -15.86 1.51 -3.75
C GLN A 486 -16.74 2.55 -3.04
N ALA A 487 -16.40 2.90 -1.80
CA ALA A 487 -17.13 3.88 -0.99
C ALA A 487 -17.11 5.26 -1.65
N GLY A 488 -15.92 5.80 -1.94
CA GLY A 488 -15.80 7.13 -2.54
C GLY A 488 -16.43 7.20 -3.93
N SER A 489 -16.24 6.18 -4.78
CA SER A 489 -16.91 6.10 -6.08
C SER A 489 -18.43 6.06 -5.92
N ALA A 490 -18.98 5.20 -5.05
CA ALA A 490 -20.43 5.11 -4.87
C ALA A 490 -21.05 6.40 -4.34
N LEU A 491 -20.38 7.06 -3.38
CA LEU A 491 -20.84 8.33 -2.81
C LEU A 491 -20.86 9.44 -3.86
N PHE A 492 -19.76 9.59 -4.61
CA PHE A 492 -19.67 10.62 -5.65
C PHE A 492 -20.76 10.41 -6.72
N GLU A 493 -20.89 9.20 -7.26
CA GLU A 493 -21.89 8.90 -8.29
C GLU A 493 -23.33 9.11 -7.79
N ALA A 494 -23.61 8.81 -6.52
CA ALA A 494 -24.93 9.02 -5.93
C ALA A 494 -25.29 10.51 -5.84
N VAL A 495 -24.34 11.35 -5.44
CA VAL A 495 -24.52 12.81 -5.31
C VAL A 495 -24.55 13.48 -6.68
N ASP A 496 -23.61 13.15 -7.57
CA ASP A 496 -23.56 13.68 -8.94
C ASP A 496 -24.88 13.40 -9.67
N ALA A 497 -25.44 12.19 -9.53
CA ALA A 497 -26.74 11.85 -10.11
C ALA A 497 -27.89 12.77 -9.65
N ARG A 498 -27.79 13.42 -8.49
CA ARG A 498 -28.81 14.39 -8.00
C ARG A 498 -28.52 15.79 -8.47
N VAL A 499 -27.25 16.19 -8.47
CA VAL A 499 -26.82 17.49 -9.01
C VAL A 499 -27.13 17.58 -10.51
N GLN A 500 -26.94 16.50 -11.28
CA GLN A 500 -27.24 16.49 -12.71
C GLN A 500 -28.73 16.70 -13.03
N GLN A 501 -29.64 16.47 -12.08
CA GLN A 501 -31.08 16.73 -12.25
C GLN A 501 -31.44 18.21 -12.11
N VAL A 502 -30.54 19.02 -11.54
CA VAL A 502 -30.69 20.47 -11.45
C VAL A 502 -30.27 21.10 -12.79
N PRO A 503 -31.02 22.09 -13.32
CA PRO A 503 -30.61 22.83 -14.51
C PRO A 503 -29.22 23.44 -14.34
N GLU A 504 -28.39 23.36 -15.38
CA GLU A 504 -26.96 23.73 -15.33
C GLU A 504 -26.69 25.12 -14.71
N ALA A 505 -27.50 26.12 -15.08
CA ALA A 505 -27.36 27.50 -14.57
C ALA A 505 -27.70 27.68 -13.08
N GLN A 506 -28.28 26.67 -12.44
CA GLN A 506 -28.70 26.68 -11.03
C GLN A 506 -27.93 25.67 -10.18
N ARG A 507 -26.98 24.93 -10.78
CA ARG A 507 -26.24 23.90 -10.05
C ARG A 507 -25.35 24.52 -8.97
N PRO A 508 -25.31 23.91 -7.78
CA PRO A 508 -24.30 24.24 -6.78
C PRO A 508 -22.91 23.90 -7.33
N LYS A 509 -21.87 24.61 -6.85
CA LYS A 509 -20.49 24.14 -7.07
C LYS A 509 -20.30 22.81 -6.35
N VAL A 510 -19.72 21.81 -7.01
CA VAL A 510 -19.41 20.50 -6.41
C VAL A 510 -17.91 20.35 -6.23
N VAL A 511 -17.45 20.21 -4.99
CA VAL A 511 -16.05 19.94 -4.69
C VAL A 511 -15.87 18.59 -4.01
N VAL A 512 -14.74 17.95 -4.28
CA VAL A 512 -14.36 16.69 -3.63
C VAL A 512 -13.13 16.88 -2.77
N PHE A 513 -13.08 16.18 -1.64
CA PHE A 513 -11.89 16.23 -0.79
C PHE A 513 -11.70 14.95 0.00
N GLY A 514 -10.46 14.77 0.47
CA GLY A 514 -10.11 13.68 1.36
C GLY A 514 -8.67 13.81 1.84
N GLU A 515 -8.41 13.26 3.02
CA GLU A 515 -7.07 13.19 3.61
C GLU A 515 -6.62 11.73 3.74
N SER A 516 -5.35 11.42 3.47
CA SER A 516 -4.81 10.07 3.64
C SER A 516 -5.57 9.05 2.78
N LEU A 517 -6.05 7.96 3.37
CA LEU A 517 -6.96 7.01 2.72
C LEU A 517 -8.26 7.65 2.19
N GLY A 518 -8.70 8.77 2.77
CA GLY A 518 -9.82 9.55 2.24
C GLY A 518 -9.51 10.13 0.87
N SER A 519 -8.28 10.63 0.64
CA SER A 519 -7.89 11.12 -0.70
C SER A 519 -7.96 10.01 -1.75
N PHE A 520 -7.51 8.80 -1.40
CA PHE A 520 -7.61 7.62 -2.25
C PHE A 520 -9.07 7.29 -2.60
N GLY A 521 -9.97 7.37 -1.61
CA GLY A 521 -11.40 7.20 -1.83
C GLY A 521 -11.99 8.29 -2.72
N ALA A 522 -11.61 9.55 -2.51
CA ALA A 522 -12.11 10.69 -3.26
C ALA A 522 -11.71 10.65 -4.74
N GLU A 523 -10.48 10.20 -5.07
CA GLU A 523 -10.02 10.05 -6.46
C GLU A 523 -10.75 8.94 -7.24
N ALA A 524 -11.31 7.97 -6.53
CA ALA A 524 -11.78 6.70 -7.10
C ALA A 524 -12.86 6.84 -8.18
N ALA A 525 -13.58 7.96 -8.23
CA ALA A 525 -14.66 8.21 -9.19
C ALA A 525 -14.18 8.74 -10.57
N PHE A 526 -12.93 9.19 -10.68
CA PHE A 526 -12.52 10.02 -11.83
C PHE A 526 -11.61 9.30 -12.83
N GLY A 527 -10.69 8.45 -12.35
CA GLY A 527 -9.74 7.71 -13.18
C GLY A 527 -8.66 8.56 -13.87
N THR A 528 -8.94 9.82 -14.24
CA THR A 528 -7.98 10.77 -14.83
C THR A 528 -8.21 12.21 -14.32
N VAL A 529 -7.17 13.04 -14.35
CA VAL A 529 -7.23 14.45 -13.92
C VAL A 529 -8.26 15.24 -14.74
N PRO A 530 -8.32 15.12 -16.08
CA PRO A 530 -9.38 15.75 -16.87
C PRO A 530 -10.80 15.34 -16.44
N THR A 531 -11.00 14.11 -15.97
CA THR A 531 -12.33 13.69 -15.46
C THR A 531 -12.69 14.40 -14.16
N VAL A 532 -11.71 14.64 -13.27
CA VAL A 532 -11.94 15.48 -12.07
C VAL A 532 -12.38 16.86 -12.54
N ALA A 533 -11.61 17.46 -13.44
CA ALA A 533 -11.88 18.80 -13.97
C ALA A 533 -13.27 18.94 -14.64
N ALA A 534 -13.73 17.88 -15.31
CA ALA A 534 -15.00 17.87 -16.03
C ALA A 534 -16.23 17.56 -15.16
N ARG A 535 -16.05 16.96 -13.98
CA ARG A 535 -17.16 16.49 -13.12
C ARG A 535 -17.22 17.20 -11.77
N THR A 536 -16.29 18.10 -11.48
CA THR A 536 -16.27 18.91 -10.25
C THR A 536 -15.92 20.35 -10.57
N ASP A 537 -16.15 21.24 -9.61
CA ASP A 537 -15.70 22.64 -9.62
C ASP A 537 -14.36 22.79 -8.86
N GLY A 538 -13.82 21.71 -8.31
CA GLY A 538 -12.54 21.69 -7.63
C GLY A 538 -12.30 20.44 -6.80
N ALA A 539 -11.05 20.21 -6.41
CA ALA A 539 -10.68 19.11 -5.54
C ALA A 539 -9.49 19.44 -4.64
N LEU A 540 -9.54 18.97 -3.39
CA LEU A 540 -8.43 19.06 -2.44
C LEU A 540 -8.08 17.68 -1.89
N PHE A 541 -6.91 17.17 -2.26
CA PHE A 541 -6.39 15.88 -1.82
C PHE A 541 -5.20 16.11 -0.90
N VAL A 542 -5.34 15.72 0.37
CA VAL A 542 -4.34 15.99 1.41
C VAL A 542 -3.63 14.70 1.81
N GLY A 543 -2.29 14.72 1.87
CA GLY A 543 -1.47 13.55 2.20
C GLY A 543 -1.84 12.30 1.38
N PRO A 544 -1.79 12.37 0.04
CA PRO A 544 -2.11 11.24 -0.83
C PRO A 544 -1.25 10.02 -0.46
N THR A 545 -1.80 8.83 -0.66
CA THR A 545 -1.07 7.59 -0.37
C THR A 545 -0.42 7.02 -1.62
N PHE A 546 0.57 6.15 -1.47
CA PHE A 546 1.21 5.46 -2.62
C PHE A 546 0.24 4.66 -3.51
N ASN A 547 -0.98 4.37 -3.03
CA ASN A 547 -2.02 3.67 -3.78
C ASN A 547 -2.89 4.59 -4.64
N ASN A 548 -2.83 5.92 -4.45
CA ASN A 548 -3.57 6.89 -5.23
C ASN A 548 -3.11 6.84 -6.69
N THR A 549 -3.96 6.30 -7.57
CA THR A 549 -3.61 6.12 -8.98
C THR A 549 -3.51 7.45 -9.70
N LEU A 550 -4.42 8.41 -9.41
CA LEU A 550 -4.42 9.71 -10.06
C LEU A 550 -3.17 10.50 -9.69
N TRP A 551 -2.86 10.52 -8.39
CA TRP A 551 -1.64 11.10 -7.86
C TRP A 551 -0.38 10.46 -8.45
N GLY A 552 -0.32 9.13 -8.51
CA GLY A 552 0.81 8.38 -9.03
C GLY A 552 1.04 8.63 -10.53
N ASP A 553 -0.04 8.68 -11.32
CA ASP A 553 0.02 8.97 -12.75
C ASP A 553 0.48 10.43 -13.00
N ALA A 554 -0.05 11.39 -12.24
CA ALA A 554 0.36 12.79 -12.33
C ALA A 554 1.83 12.99 -11.92
N THR A 555 2.29 12.30 -10.87
CA THR A 555 3.68 12.35 -10.39
C THR A 555 4.65 11.67 -11.36
N ALA A 556 4.23 10.57 -12.00
CA ALA A 556 5.02 9.88 -13.02
C ALA A 556 5.11 10.70 -14.33
N ALA A 557 4.06 11.44 -14.66
CA ALA A 557 3.99 12.32 -15.82
C ALA A 557 4.44 13.76 -15.54
N ARG A 558 5.14 14.01 -14.42
CA ARG A 558 5.61 15.33 -14.02
C ARG A 558 6.55 15.97 -15.05
N ASP A 559 6.53 17.28 -15.11
CA ASP A 559 7.36 18.08 -16.01
C ASP A 559 8.84 17.96 -15.62
N PRO A 560 9.76 17.89 -16.61
CA PRO A 560 11.18 17.75 -16.35
C PRO A 560 11.72 18.84 -15.42
N GLY A 561 12.50 18.43 -14.41
CA GLY A 561 13.12 19.34 -13.44
C GLY A 561 12.26 19.59 -12.19
N SER A 562 11.02 19.10 -12.13
CA SER A 562 10.26 19.07 -10.88
C SER A 562 10.56 17.78 -10.08
N PRO A 563 10.77 17.89 -8.75
CA PRO A 563 11.07 16.72 -7.93
C PRO A 563 9.82 15.87 -7.67
N GLU A 564 9.98 14.57 -7.44
CA GLU A 564 8.88 13.62 -7.12
C GLU A 564 8.09 14.06 -5.89
N TRP A 565 8.74 14.71 -4.90
CA TRP A 565 8.06 15.19 -3.71
C TRP A 565 7.26 16.48 -3.92
N LEU A 566 7.50 17.23 -5.00
CA LEU A 566 6.75 18.45 -5.36
C LEU A 566 6.64 18.60 -6.89
N PRO A 567 5.93 17.66 -7.55
CA PRO A 567 5.89 17.59 -9.00
C PRO A 567 5.12 18.78 -9.59
N VAL A 568 5.50 19.19 -10.80
CA VAL A 568 4.67 20.06 -11.64
C VAL A 568 4.08 19.17 -12.71
N TYR A 569 2.77 19.25 -12.95
CA TYR A 569 2.08 18.44 -13.95
C TYR A 569 1.40 19.35 -14.96
N ASP A 570 1.74 19.22 -16.25
CA ASP A 570 1.16 19.99 -17.36
C ASP A 570 1.16 21.51 -17.06
N ASP A 571 2.34 22.06 -16.73
CA ASP A 571 2.54 23.47 -16.35
C ASP A 571 1.64 23.93 -15.19
N GLY A 572 1.22 23.01 -14.32
CA GLY A 572 0.33 23.30 -13.19
C GLY A 572 -1.03 23.86 -13.61
N ARG A 573 -1.47 23.56 -14.84
CA ARG A 573 -2.67 24.14 -15.45
C ARG A 573 -3.96 23.66 -14.81
N GLN A 574 -4.03 22.39 -14.40
CA GLN A 574 -5.22 21.81 -13.74
C GLN A 574 -4.92 21.41 -12.29
N VAL A 575 -3.74 20.81 -12.07
CA VAL A 575 -3.30 20.26 -10.78
C VAL A 575 -2.08 21.02 -10.29
N ARG A 576 -2.12 21.45 -9.02
CA ARG A 576 -0.93 21.98 -8.33
C ARG A 576 -0.60 21.11 -7.12
N PHE A 577 0.68 20.79 -6.97
CA PHE A 577 1.21 20.11 -5.80
C PHE A 577 1.86 21.14 -4.90
N ILE A 578 1.47 21.15 -3.64
CA ILE A 578 1.94 22.12 -2.65
C ILE A 578 2.42 21.39 -1.39
N ALA A 579 3.46 21.93 -0.78
CA ALA A 579 3.85 21.63 0.61
C ALA A 579 3.52 22.82 1.51
N ASP A 580 3.55 24.04 0.96
CA ASP A 580 3.21 25.29 1.64
C ASP A 580 2.25 26.15 0.81
N PRO A 581 1.58 27.13 1.44
CA PRO A 581 0.78 28.12 0.71
C PRO A 581 1.54 28.81 -0.44
N SER A 582 2.85 29.05 -0.29
CA SER A 582 3.66 29.70 -1.32
C SER A 582 3.85 28.87 -2.59
N ASP A 583 3.65 27.55 -2.53
CA ASP A 583 3.76 26.68 -3.69
C ASP A 583 2.54 26.80 -4.61
N LEU A 584 1.45 27.43 -4.16
CA LEU A 584 0.28 27.67 -5.00
C LEU A 584 0.63 28.51 -6.22
N ASP A 585 1.61 29.41 -6.13
CA ASP A 585 2.08 30.23 -7.26
C ASP A 585 3.11 29.49 -8.15
N ARG A 586 3.35 28.20 -7.92
CA ARG A 586 4.29 27.38 -8.68
C ARG A 586 3.56 26.37 -9.58
N PRO A 587 3.83 26.36 -10.89
CA PRO A 587 4.62 27.33 -11.65
C PRO A 587 3.86 28.65 -11.85
N ASP A 588 4.59 29.71 -12.22
CA ASP A 588 4.03 31.01 -12.61
C ASP A 588 3.38 30.89 -14.01
N ALA A 589 2.26 30.18 -14.04
CA ALA A 589 1.47 29.89 -15.22
C ALA A 589 -0.03 30.06 -14.91
N PRO A 590 -0.88 30.32 -15.92
CA PRO A 590 -2.32 30.42 -15.72
C PRO A 590 -2.94 29.10 -15.23
N TRP A 591 -3.76 29.17 -14.18
CA TRP A 591 -4.57 28.05 -13.69
C TRP A 591 -5.93 28.05 -14.39
N THR A 592 -6.41 26.88 -14.85
CA THR A 592 -7.74 26.72 -15.45
C THR A 592 -8.87 26.94 -14.45
N ASP A 593 -10.11 26.98 -14.96
CA ASP A 593 -11.32 27.22 -14.17
C ASP A 593 -11.55 26.13 -13.11
N THR A 594 -11.41 24.84 -13.47
CA THR A 594 -11.44 23.76 -12.47
C THR A 594 -10.04 23.48 -11.93
N ARG A 595 -9.93 23.48 -10.60
CA ARG A 595 -8.67 23.51 -9.86
C ARG A 595 -8.54 22.33 -8.91
N VAL A 596 -7.44 21.59 -9.03
CA VAL A 596 -7.12 20.46 -8.17
C VAL A 596 -5.83 20.76 -7.42
N VAL A 597 -5.83 20.54 -6.10
CA VAL A 597 -4.63 20.68 -5.28
C VAL A 597 -4.32 19.35 -4.60
N TYR A 598 -3.06 18.93 -4.73
CA TYR A 598 -2.46 17.93 -3.86
C TYR A 598 -1.60 18.64 -2.80
N LEU A 599 -1.92 18.42 -1.54
CA LEU A 599 -1.16 18.94 -0.42
C LEU A 599 -0.34 17.79 0.20
N GLN A 600 0.99 17.86 0.11
CA GLN A 600 1.89 16.79 0.53
C GLN A 600 3.23 17.32 1.04
N HIS A 601 3.79 16.66 2.06
CA HIS A 601 5.10 17.00 2.60
C HIS A 601 6.16 15.96 2.20
N ALA A 602 7.40 16.38 1.98
CA ALA A 602 8.48 15.43 1.69
C ALA A 602 8.80 14.55 2.90
N SER A 603 8.51 15.02 4.13
CA SER A 603 8.64 14.20 5.33
C SER A 603 7.44 13.30 5.64
N ASP A 604 6.38 13.28 4.83
CA ASP A 604 5.19 12.45 5.10
C ASP A 604 5.41 10.96 4.77
N PRO A 605 5.61 10.08 5.78
CA PRO A 605 5.81 8.66 5.52
C PRO A 605 4.58 7.98 4.92
N ILE A 606 3.37 8.54 5.04
CA ILE A 606 2.15 7.95 4.48
C ILE A 606 2.15 8.04 2.95
N ALA A 607 2.65 9.15 2.41
CA ALA A 607 2.80 9.33 0.96
C ALA A 607 3.90 8.44 0.38
N TRP A 608 5.03 8.35 1.08
CA TRP A 608 6.24 7.73 0.54
C TRP A 608 6.40 6.24 0.84
N TRP A 609 5.62 5.69 1.79
CA TRP A 609 5.72 4.28 2.14
C TRP A 609 5.28 3.40 0.99
N SER A 610 6.13 2.45 0.59
CA SER A 610 5.79 1.44 -0.41
C SER A 610 6.62 0.17 -0.18
N PRO A 611 6.08 -1.04 -0.44
CA PRO A 611 6.86 -2.27 -0.48
C PRO A 611 8.05 -2.20 -1.46
N ARG A 612 7.97 -1.31 -2.48
CA ARG A 612 9.06 -1.11 -3.44
C ARG A 612 10.34 -0.59 -2.78
N LEU A 613 10.24 0.12 -1.64
CA LEU A 613 11.38 0.65 -0.88
C LEU A 613 12.35 -0.45 -0.39
N ILE A 614 11.91 -1.70 -0.33
CA ILE A 614 12.76 -2.83 0.10
C ILE A 614 13.97 -2.97 -0.83
N LEU A 615 13.76 -2.86 -2.15
CA LEU A 615 14.77 -3.14 -3.17
C LEU A 615 14.93 -2.05 -4.24
N ASN A 616 14.09 -1.01 -4.23
CA ASN A 616 14.15 0.08 -5.21
C ASN A 616 14.32 1.43 -4.50
N GLN A 617 15.32 2.20 -4.94
CA GLN A 617 15.46 3.60 -4.57
C GLN A 617 14.43 4.43 -5.34
N PRO A 618 13.51 5.14 -4.67
CA PRO A 618 12.56 6.04 -5.30
C PRO A 618 13.23 7.35 -5.75
N ASP A 619 12.55 8.13 -6.60
CA ASP A 619 13.11 9.38 -7.14
C ASP A 619 13.22 10.45 -6.03
N TRP A 620 12.28 10.50 -5.07
CA TRP A 620 12.31 11.42 -3.92
C TRP A 620 13.52 11.21 -2.97
N LEU A 621 14.23 10.07 -3.07
CA LEU A 621 15.51 9.82 -2.39
C LEU A 621 16.73 9.91 -3.32
N ARG A 622 16.52 10.09 -4.62
CA ARG A 622 17.59 10.26 -5.62
C ARG A 622 17.78 11.73 -5.99
N GLU A 623 16.69 12.47 -6.01
CA GLU A 623 16.61 13.90 -6.30
C GLU A 623 16.91 14.75 -5.05
N GLU A 624 16.81 16.07 -5.19
CA GLU A 624 16.94 16.99 -4.07
C GLU A 624 15.79 16.76 -3.07
N HIS A 625 16.16 16.55 -1.80
CA HIS A 625 15.20 16.33 -0.73
C HIS A 625 14.37 17.60 -0.47
N GLY A 626 13.13 17.42 -0.02
CA GLY A 626 12.30 18.54 0.41
C GLY A 626 12.85 19.24 1.64
N ARG A 627 12.35 20.47 1.87
CA ARG A 627 12.81 21.37 2.94
C ARG A 627 12.73 20.79 4.34
N ASP A 628 11.84 19.83 4.54
CA ASP A 628 11.52 19.17 5.80
C ASP A 628 12.17 17.78 5.94
N VAL A 629 13.12 17.43 5.06
CA VAL A 629 13.86 16.17 5.10
C VAL A 629 15.36 16.45 5.19
N LEU A 630 16.05 15.80 6.13
CA LEU A 630 17.50 15.96 6.27
C LEU A 630 18.25 15.54 5.01
N GLY A 631 19.21 16.35 4.57
CA GLY A 631 20.09 16.03 3.43
C GLY A 631 20.93 14.75 3.62
N ALA A 632 21.06 14.27 4.86
CA ALA A 632 21.76 13.04 5.23
C ALA A 632 20.92 11.76 5.03
N VAL A 633 19.61 11.87 4.79
CA VAL A 633 18.76 10.70 4.51
C VAL A 633 19.26 10.00 3.24
N ARG A 634 19.31 8.67 3.27
CA ARG A 634 19.73 7.88 2.11
C ARG A 634 18.84 6.65 2.01
N TRP A 635 18.63 6.21 0.78
CA TRP A 635 18.02 4.91 0.56
C TRP A 635 19.00 3.79 0.93
N ILE A 636 18.54 2.90 1.81
CA ILE A 636 19.26 1.75 2.31
C ILE A 636 18.34 0.54 2.11
N PRO A 637 18.73 -0.46 1.28
CA PRO A 637 17.92 -1.64 1.01
C PRO A 637 17.42 -2.30 2.31
N PHE A 638 16.15 -2.67 2.34
CA PHE A 638 15.41 -3.21 3.50
C PHE A 638 15.26 -2.24 4.70
N VAL A 639 16.29 -1.47 5.04
CA VAL A 639 16.33 -0.60 6.22
C VAL A 639 15.42 0.61 6.05
N THR A 640 15.45 1.28 4.89
CA THR A 640 14.56 2.42 4.61
C THR A 640 13.09 2.02 4.69
N PHE A 641 12.73 0.83 4.18
CA PHE A 641 11.38 0.30 4.33
C PHE A 641 10.97 0.17 5.81
N LEU A 642 11.83 -0.40 6.67
CA LEU A 642 11.56 -0.52 8.10
C LEU A 642 11.49 0.84 8.81
N GLN A 643 12.37 1.76 8.43
CA GLN A 643 12.42 3.11 8.98
C GLN A 643 11.15 3.89 8.64
N VAL A 644 10.78 3.99 7.36
CA VAL A 644 9.56 4.68 6.91
C VAL A 644 8.30 4.01 7.50
N SER A 645 8.29 2.67 7.63
CA SER A 645 7.17 1.96 8.29
C SER A 645 6.98 2.38 9.75
N ALA A 646 8.07 2.62 10.48
CA ALA A 646 7.98 3.10 11.86
C ALA A 646 7.60 4.57 11.94
N ASP A 647 8.05 5.38 10.98
CA ASP A 647 7.73 6.80 10.90
C ASP A 647 6.22 7.00 10.66
N MET A 648 5.53 6.10 9.94
CA MET A 648 4.07 6.13 9.77
C MET A 648 3.31 6.21 11.10
N ALA A 649 3.79 5.54 12.14
CA ALA A 649 3.13 5.49 13.46
C ALA A 649 3.21 6.82 14.22
N VAL A 650 4.14 7.70 13.85
CA VAL A 650 4.33 9.03 14.47
C VAL A 650 4.08 10.16 13.47
N SER A 651 3.47 9.85 12.32
CA SER A 651 3.28 10.77 11.19
C SER A 651 2.53 12.05 11.53
N VAL A 652 1.64 12.01 12.51
CA VAL A 652 0.86 13.17 13.00
C VAL A 652 1.43 13.78 14.28
N GLY A 653 2.47 13.18 14.87
CA GLY A 653 3.10 13.62 16.13
C GLY A 653 4.15 14.71 15.95
N VAL A 654 4.06 15.46 14.86
CA VAL A 654 4.98 16.55 14.49
C VAL A 654 4.21 17.86 14.26
N PRO A 655 4.86 19.02 14.39
CA PRO A 655 4.23 20.30 14.12
C PRO A 655 3.70 20.41 12.69
N ASP A 656 2.79 21.35 12.49
CA ASP A 656 2.24 21.67 11.16
C ASP A 656 3.34 22.03 10.15
N GLY A 657 3.12 21.65 8.88
CA GLY A 657 4.12 21.80 7.81
C GLY A 657 5.17 20.68 7.76
N HIS A 658 4.96 19.61 8.54
CA HIS A 658 5.78 18.41 8.57
C HIS A 658 4.91 17.15 8.67
N GLY A 659 5.45 16.01 8.25
CA GLY A 659 4.78 14.73 8.30
C GLY A 659 3.37 14.78 7.71
N HIS A 660 2.43 14.12 8.37
CA HIS A 660 1.04 14.03 7.96
C HIS A 660 0.17 15.08 8.69
N HIS A 661 0.66 16.32 8.81
CA HIS A 661 -0.01 17.44 9.47
C HIS A 661 0.01 18.72 8.62
N TYR A 662 -1.16 19.07 8.07
CA TYR A 662 -1.32 19.93 6.88
C TYR A 662 -2.19 21.18 7.10
N LEU A 663 -2.51 21.51 8.34
CA LEU A 663 -3.59 22.42 8.72
C LEU A 663 -3.43 23.82 8.11
N SER A 664 -2.24 24.42 8.14
CA SER A 664 -2.09 25.82 7.71
C SER A 664 -2.26 26.05 6.21
N ALA A 665 -2.03 25.04 5.37
CA ALA A 665 -2.12 25.17 3.92
C ALA A 665 -3.54 24.97 3.38
N ILE A 666 -4.41 24.28 4.13
CA ILE A 666 -5.79 23.96 3.72
C ILE A 666 -6.60 25.22 3.35
N PRO A 667 -6.60 26.31 4.15
CA PRO A 667 -7.37 27.51 3.82
C PRO A 667 -6.91 28.23 2.57
N TYR A 668 -5.60 28.25 2.30
CA TYR A 668 -5.07 28.85 1.08
C TYR A 668 -5.43 28.01 -0.14
N ALA A 669 -5.30 26.69 -0.04
CA ALA A 669 -5.69 25.79 -1.12
C ALA A 669 -7.18 25.94 -1.48
N TRP A 670 -8.07 25.99 -0.49
CA TRP A 670 -9.49 26.21 -0.77
C TRP A 670 -9.80 27.60 -1.34
N ALA A 671 -9.14 28.65 -0.85
CA ALA A 671 -9.32 30.00 -1.37
C ALA A 671 -9.00 30.05 -2.87
N ASP A 672 -7.92 29.40 -3.27
CA ASP A 672 -7.50 29.35 -4.67
C ASP A 672 -8.36 28.40 -5.51
N ILE A 673 -8.79 27.25 -4.98
CA ILE A 673 -9.67 26.34 -5.70
C ILE A 673 -11.04 26.98 -5.98
N LEU A 674 -11.67 27.53 -4.94
CA LEU A 674 -13.08 27.96 -5.00
C LEU A 674 -13.26 29.42 -5.44
N GLN A 675 -12.22 30.25 -5.26
CA GLN A 675 -12.21 31.69 -5.48
C GLN A 675 -13.49 32.37 -4.93
N PRO A 676 -13.74 32.29 -3.60
CA PRO A 676 -14.98 32.80 -3.03
C PRO A 676 -15.07 34.34 -3.22
N PRO A 677 -16.23 34.88 -3.64
CA PRO A 677 -16.37 36.32 -3.87
C PRO A 677 -16.03 37.14 -2.62
N GLY A 678 -15.09 38.08 -2.76
CA GLY A 678 -14.67 38.96 -1.66
C GLY A 678 -13.83 38.27 -0.57
N TRP A 679 -13.33 37.06 -0.81
CA TRP A 679 -12.33 36.42 0.05
C TRP A 679 -10.94 37.00 -0.23
N THR A 680 -10.16 37.28 0.82
CA THR A 680 -8.83 37.88 0.70
C THR A 680 -7.80 37.07 1.50
N PRO A 681 -6.50 37.20 1.19
CA PRO A 681 -5.44 36.56 1.97
C PRO A 681 -5.49 36.91 3.47
N GLU A 682 -5.89 38.14 3.82
CA GLU A 682 -6.03 38.57 5.21
C GLU A 682 -7.12 37.79 5.94
N LYS A 683 -8.27 37.53 5.28
CA LYS A 683 -9.31 36.66 5.85
C LYS A 683 -8.81 35.23 6.08
N THR A 684 -7.99 34.71 5.17
CA THR A 684 -7.36 33.40 5.36
C THR A 684 -6.47 33.40 6.62
N GLN A 685 -5.68 34.46 6.84
CA GLN A 685 -4.84 34.60 8.04
C GLN A 685 -5.66 34.72 9.34
N GLU A 686 -6.77 35.45 9.31
CA GLU A 686 -7.71 35.56 10.45
C GLU A 686 -8.41 34.24 10.76
N LEU A 687 -8.65 33.40 9.75
CA LEU A 687 -9.31 32.11 9.90
C LEU A 687 -8.41 31.04 10.53
N LEU A 688 -7.11 31.01 10.19
CA LEU A 688 -6.15 30.01 10.67
C LEU A 688 -6.23 29.69 12.18
N PRO A 689 -6.23 30.66 13.11
CA PRO A 689 -6.29 30.37 14.54
C PRO A 689 -7.63 29.76 15.01
N LEU A 690 -8.68 29.80 14.19
CA LEU A 690 -9.99 29.21 14.48
C LEU A 690 -10.11 27.76 14.02
N LEU A 691 -9.17 27.28 13.21
CA LEU A 691 -9.22 25.95 12.62
C LEU A 691 -8.56 24.90 13.52
N HIS A 692 -9.19 23.74 13.55
CA HIS A 692 -8.70 22.57 14.26
C HIS A 692 -8.87 21.34 13.37
N ARG A 693 -7.96 20.39 13.52
CA ARG A 693 -7.97 19.14 12.74
C ARG A 693 -9.09 18.19 13.17
N ASP A 694 -9.30 18.07 14.49
CA ASP A 694 -10.05 16.98 15.13
C ASP A 694 -11.40 17.36 15.72
#